data_AF-A0A7C0W9E4-F1
#
_entry.id   AF-A0A7C0W9E4-F1
#
_cell.length_a   1.000
_cell.length_b   1.000
_cell.length_c   1.000
_cell.angle_alpha   90.00
_cell.angle_beta   90.00
_cell.angle_gamma   90.00
#
_symmetry.space_group_name_H-M   'P 1'
#
loop_
_entity.id
_entity.type
_entity.pdbx_description
1 polymer ?
#
loop_
_entity_poly.entity_id
_entity_poly.type
_entity_poly.pdbx_seq_one_letter_code
_entity_poly.pdbx_strand_id
1 'polypeptide(L)'
;MRRISSVDEFVDFRKRILSEKSNQYEKPILVVSAGTCGQASGANDIIRVIKRYIIERNLREKVAIRITGCHGFCEVEPFILVQPGQHLYPKLKMENVPRVIEAALGGFVDEQLVYREMPGNKIYKSQSDIPFFQKQTRTVIGNNEKLDPIRIFDYIEQGGYAALEKVLSKIDPDWIINEVLESGLRGRGGAGFPTGKKWQLARASNRGQGPKFIVCNADEGDPGAYMDRSLLEGNPHAIIEGMIIAGIAIGATQGFIYVRSEYPLAIKHALIGLRQAREMGLLGQGILGTGIDFDIEIVRGAGAFVCGEETALIRSVEGFMGEPRQRPPYPIEKGIDGYPTCINNVETLANIPVIINRGASEYARVGVPGNTGTKIFSLVGKIKNTGLVEVPLGIKIREVLYDIGGGPLGDAKIKAVQTGGPSGGCIPASMFDLPIDYDSLTKAGSIMGSGGMIVMDDNTCMVDIAKYFMGFLKEESCGKCFTCRKGTQRMYEILDDITKGKATVEDLDLLEELALVVKDTTMCGLGQSASNPVLSTLRYFREEYLEHILNKHCPAGVCKELVGAPCQATCPLGTEAWRYVAHISRSEYEEAYTAIREANPFPSVCARVCNHPCEEKCRAGTSGGDPIAIRALKRFVTDRVDPSVYVPIRNKVADENSPKIAIIGAGPAGLTAAHYLSLNGYKATVFEAEKKPGGMMFTAIPSYRLPREIIEKEIESLIDENIELKCNTALGKDINIDGLFKDGYKAVFLALGAHKSKPLQIEGEDADGVYPSIQFLRDFNVLGKKYAKGLVGVIGGGNSAVDAARVAVRQEDAKEVTIFYRRTRNEMPAYEEEIEAMIQEGVNLETLITPVRIITKDGRLAGLECQRNKLGEPDASGRRRPVPIEGSEYVAPLDTLVVAISEGSDIDCISVAGSMEIETDPKASTVKVDMETLCTNRPGVFAGGDLVTGPNTIVEAIAAGKKASVMIDRYIKGEELKQPRTVRLPDKYIEPIEGSAELAGTARVDTPRASVQWRKRGFAEVEMSLSVEEATREACRCMRCDLEFTKPHVEEEMEEKALAAGDESA
;
A
#
# COMPACT_ATOMS: atom_id res chain seq x y z
N MET A 1 18.85 -46.74 12.60
CA MET A 1 18.62 -47.33 11.25
C MET A 1 19.73 -48.33 10.94
N ARG A 2 19.56 -49.27 9.98
CA ARG A 2 20.70 -50.09 9.49
C ARG A 2 21.62 -49.17 8.68
N ARG A 3 22.90 -49.11 9.04
CA ARG A 3 23.91 -48.37 8.26
C ARG A 3 24.12 -49.09 6.93
N ILE A 4 24.01 -48.34 5.84
CA ILE A 4 24.22 -48.86 4.48
C ILE A 4 25.70 -48.75 4.17
N SER A 5 26.26 -49.82 3.60
CA SER A 5 27.70 -50.04 3.51
C SER A 5 28.24 -50.06 2.07
N SER A 6 27.37 -50.07 1.06
CA SER A 6 27.74 -49.97 -0.35
C SER A 6 26.75 -49.11 -1.14
N VAL A 7 27.17 -48.59 -2.30
CA VAL A 7 26.29 -47.86 -3.23
C VAL A 7 25.17 -48.78 -3.74
N ASP A 8 25.47 -50.04 -4.05
CA ASP A 8 24.45 -51.01 -4.51
C ASP A 8 23.39 -51.30 -3.43
N GLU A 9 23.80 -51.45 -2.17
CA GLU A 9 22.87 -51.64 -1.05
C GLU A 9 21.96 -50.41 -0.88
N PHE A 10 22.48 -49.20 -1.15
CA PHE A 10 21.69 -47.97 -1.14
C PHE A 10 20.68 -47.92 -2.30
N VAL A 11 21.12 -48.29 -3.50
CA VAL A 11 20.27 -48.33 -4.70
C VAL A 11 19.10 -49.29 -4.48
N ASP A 12 19.37 -50.49 -3.97
CA ASP A 12 18.36 -51.50 -3.67
C ASP A 12 17.42 -51.05 -2.55
N PHE A 13 17.96 -50.42 -1.51
CA PHE A 13 17.16 -49.81 -0.45
C PHE A 13 16.20 -48.74 -1.00
N ARG A 14 16.69 -47.89 -1.91
CA ARG A 14 15.87 -46.85 -2.55
C ARG A 14 14.77 -47.44 -3.42
N LYS A 15 15.11 -48.43 -4.25
CA LYS A 15 14.13 -49.17 -5.07
C LYS A 15 13.04 -49.80 -4.21
N ARG A 16 13.41 -50.39 -3.06
CA ARG A 16 12.44 -50.97 -2.13
C ARG A 16 11.48 -49.92 -1.58
N ILE A 17 11.98 -48.80 -1.07
CA ILE A 17 11.14 -47.69 -0.59
C ILE A 17 10.16 -47.23 -1.69
N LEU A 18 10.66 -47.03 -2.91
CA LEU A 18 9.83 -46.60 -4.03
C LEU A 18 8.75 -47.64 -4.41
N SER A 19 9.06 -48.94 -4.30
CA SER A 19 8.08 -50.02 -4.53
C SER A 19 7.04 -50.17 -3.41
N GLU A 20 7.41 -49.89 -2.16
CA GLU A 20 6.48 -49.89 -1.03
C GLU A 20 5.51 -48.70 -1.12
N LYS A 21 5.97 -47.56 -1.64
CA LYS A 21 5.17 -46.36 -1.89
C LYS A 21 4.03 -46.59 -2.89
N SER A 22 4.25 -47.39 -3.94
CA SER A 22 3.18 -47.71 -4.91
C SER A 22 1.98 -48.44 -4.29
N ASN A 23 2.12 -49.01 -3.09
CA ASN A 23 1.04 -49.71 -2.38
C ASN A 23 0.33 -48.86 -1.31
N GLN A 24 0.73 -47.60 -1.06
CA GLN A 24 0.26 -46.78 0.08
C GLN A 24 -0.80 -45.70 -0.23
N TYR A 25 -1.33 -45.62 -1.45
CA TYR A 25 -2.24 -44.54 -1.87
C TYR A 25 -3.74 -44.75 -1.64
N GLU A 26 -4.15 -45.66 -0.74
CA GLU A 26 -5.59 -45.91 -0.51
C GLU A 26 -6.26 -44.92 0.46
N LYS A 27 -5.50 -44.16 1.28
CA LYS A 27 -6.07 -43.26 2.31
C LYS A 27 -5.77 -41.77 2.11
N PRO A 28 -6.71 -40.86 2.41
CA PRO A 28 -6.49 -39.42 2.39
C PRO A 28 -5.39 -38.99 3.38
N ILE A 29 -4.61 -37.98 2.99
CA ILE A 29 -3.53 -37.42 3.81
C ILE A 29 -3.85 -35.96 4.13
N LEU A 30 -3.89 -35.64 5.41
CA LEU A 30 -3.99 -34.28 5.94
C LEU A 30 -2.57 -33.72 6.06
N VAL A 31 -2.21 -32.81 5.16
CA VAL A 31 -0.92 -32.12 5.16
C VAL A 31 -1.08 -30.80 5.91
N VAL A 32 -0.31 -30.63 6.98
CA VAL A 32 -0.33 -29.42 7.81
C VAL A 32 0.99 -28.69 7.67
N SER A 33 0.95 -27.47 7.16
CA SER A 33 2.12 -26.57 7.09
C SER A 33 2.47 -26.11 8.51
N ALA A 34 3.65 -26.51 8.99
CA ALA A 34 4.11 -26.23 10.35
C ALA A 34 5.54 -25.66 10.35
N GLY A 35 5.91 -24.92 9.30
CA GLY A 35 7.04 -24.00 9.37
C GLY A 35 6.76 -22.84 10.35
N THR A 36 7.73 -21.96 10.57
CA THR A 36 7.60 -20.87 11.56
C THR A 36 6.34 -20.01 11.37
N CYS A 37 5.94 -19.69 10.13
CA CYS A 37 4.71 -18.93 9.84
C CYS A 37 3.43 -19.68 10.24
N GLY A 38 3.33 -20.97 9.91
CA GLY A 38 2.20 -21.81 10.27
C GLY A 38 2.11 -21.99 11.79
N GLN A 39 3.24 -22.23 12.46
CA GLN A 39 3.27 -22.34 13.93
C GLN A 39 2.85 -21.04 14.62
N ALA A 40 3.35 -19.89 14.16
CA ALA A 40 2.95 -18.58 14.68
C ALA A 40 1.45 -18.31 14.49
N SER A 41 0.85 -18.87 13.44
CA SER A 41 -0.57 -18.72 13.12
C SER A 41 -1.47 -19.78 13.78
N GLY A 42 -0.91 -20.73 14.55
CA GLY A 42 -1.69 -21.73 15.30
C GLY A 42 -1.68 -23.16 14.73
N ALA A 43 -0.81 -23.50 13.78
CA ALA A 43 -0.74 -24.85 13.21
C ALA A 43 -0.49 -25.95 14.26
N ASN A 44 0.23 -25.65 15.34
CA ASN A 44 0.47 -26.60 16.43
C ASN A 44 -0.84 -27.03 17.12
N ASP A 45 -1.80 -26.13 17.25
CA ASP A 45 -3.10 -26.45 17.84
C ASP A 45 -3.97 -27.24 16.86
N ILE A 46 -3.92 -26.92 15.56
CA ILE A 46 -4.55 -27.75 14.52
C ILE A 46 -4.01 -29.19 14.59
N ILE A 47 -2.69 -29.37 14.66
CA ILE A 47 -2.05 -30.70 14.76
C ILE A 47 -2.56 -31.46 16.00
N ARG A 48 -2.69 -30.78 17.15
CA ARG A 48 -3.23 -31.40 18.38
C ARG A 48 -4.67 -31.84 18.20
N VAL A 49 -5.52 -31.00 17.59
CA VAL A 49 -6.93 -31.32 17.33
C VAL A 49 -7.05 -32.50 16.38
N ILE A 50 -6.30 -32.53 15.28
CA ILE A 50 -6.30 -33.66 14.33
C ILE A 50 -5.90 -34.96 15.04
N LYS A 51 -4.78 -34.94 15.78
CA LYS A 51 -4.30 -36.13 16.49
C LYS A 51 -5.33 -36.65 17.50
N ARG A 52 -5.94 -35.75 18.28
CA ARG A 52 -7.00 -36.11 19.24
C ARG A 52 -8.19 -36.75 18.53
N TYR A 53 -8.70 -36.11 17.48
CA TYR A 53 -9.86 -36.61 16.73
C TYR A 53 -9.59 -37.99 16.09
N ILE A 54 -8.40 -38.20 15.51
CA ILE A 54 -7.99 -39.51 14.94
C ILE A 54 -7.97 -40.60 16.02
N ILE A 55 -7.50 -40.29 17.23
CA ILE A 55 -7.40 -41.26 18.33
C ILE A 55 -8.79 -41.57 18.90
N GLU A 56 -9.59 -40.55 19.21
CA GLU A 56 -10.94 -40.71 19.80
C GLU A 56 -11.89 -41.48 18.88
N ARG A 57 -11.75 -41.33 17.56
CA ARG A 57 -12.59 -42.00 16.55
C ARG A 57 -11.95 -43.26 15.94
N ASN A 58 -10.78 -43.68 16.42
CA ASN A 58 -10.04 -44.84 15.92
C ASN A 58 -9.79 -44.84 14.40
N LEU A 59 -9.35 -43.70 13.84
CA LEU A 59 -9.22 -43.46 12.39
C LEU A 59 -7.81 -43.69 11.83
N ARG A 60 -6.89 -44.26 12.60
CA ARG A 60 -5.46 -44.38 12.24
C ARG A 60 -5.20 -45.10 10.91
N GLU A 61 -6.04 -46.08 10.60
CA GLU A 61 -5.95 -46.84 9.33
C GLU A 61 -6.68 -46.15 8.17
N LYS A 62 -7.52 -45.14 8.43
CA LYS A 62 -8.37 -44.48 7.42
C LYS A 62 -7.87 -43.13 6.93
N VAL A 63 -7.07 -42.43 7.73
CA VAL A 63 -6.52 -41.11 7.38
C VAL A 63 -5.10 -40.97 7.90
N ALA A 64 -4.23 -40.34 7.12
CA ALA A 64 -2.87 -40.01 7.53
C ALA A 64 -2.72 -38.53 7.83
N ILE A 65 -1.73 -38.19 8.66
CA ILE A 65 -1.29 -36.81 8.89
C ILE A 65 0.17 -36.69 8.50
N ARG A 66 0.51 -35.64 7.74
CA ARG A 66 1.89 -35.25 7.43
C ARG A 66 2.11 -33.82 7.91
N ILE A 67 3.13 -33.63 8.74
CA ILE A 67 3.51 -32.31 9.25
C ILE A 67 4.71 -31.85 8.42
N THR A 68 4.60 -30.72 7.75
CA THR A 68 5.60 -30.26 6.77
C THR A 68 6.19 -28.90 7.17
N GLY A 69 7.22 -28.45 6.45
CA GLY A 69 7.63 -27.04 6.50
C GLY A 69 6.65 -26.11 5.79
N CYS A 70 7.08 -24.85 5.60
CA CYS A 70 6.32 -23.81 4.88
C CYS A 70 6.14 -24.18 3.39
N HIS A 71 4.92 -24.00 2.86
CA HIS A 71 4.60 -24.22 1.44
C HIS A 71 4.73 -22.93 0.59
N GLY A 72 4.81 -21.78 1.25
CA GLY A 72 4.99 -20.48 0.63
C GLY A 72 3.76 -19.57 0.64
N PHE A 73 2.53 -20.07 0.78
CA PHE A 73 1.35 -19.19 0.85
C PHE A 73 1.06 -18.75 2.29
N CYS A 74 1.93 -17.90 2.84
CA CYS A 74 1.91 -17.52 4.25
C CYS A 74 0.64 -16.76 4.67
N GLU A 75 0.08 -15.94 3.78
CA GLU A 75 -1.13 -15.13 4.03
C GLU A 75 -2.33 -15.95 4.51
N VAL A 76 -2.42 -17.22 4.10
CA VAL A 76 -3.59 -18.08 4.37
C VAL A 76 -3.38 -19.07 5.51
N GLU A 77 -2.25 -18.98 6.21
CA GLU A 77 -2.00 -19.78 7.41
C GLU A 77 -2.95 -19.41 8.57
N PRO A 78 -3.24 -20.34 9.50
CA PRO A 78 -2.89 -21.76 9.44
C PRO A 78 -3.83 -22.51 8.47
N PHE A 79 -3.31 -23.46 7.67
CA PHE A 79 -4.13 -24.23 6.72
C PHE A 79 -3.90 -25.75 6.77
N ILE A 80 -4.87 -26.50 6.23
CA ILE A 80 -4.75 -27.93 5.94
C ILE A 80 -4.86 -28.13 4.42
N LEU A 81 -3.94 -28.89 3.85
CA LEU A 81 -4.00 -29.37 2.48
C LEU A 81 -4.36 -30.87 2.46
N VAL A 82 -5.45 -31.24 1.79
CA VAL A 82 -5.89 -32.64 1.71
C VAL A 82 -5.46 -33.27 0.38
N GLN A 83 -4.65 -34.32 0.45
CA GLN A 83 -4.24 -35.13 -0.70
C GLN A 83 -5.12 -36.39 -0.84
N PRO A 84 -5.37 -36.88 -2.08
CA PRO A 84 -4.71 -36.51 -3.35
C PRO A 84 -5.29 -35.28 -4.07
N GLY A 85 -6.50 -34.82 -3.74
CA GLY A 85 -7.18 -33.74 -4.46
C GLY A 85 -6.56 -32.33 -4.34
N GLN A 86 -5.56 -32.17 -3.46
CA GLN A 86 -4.91 -30.90 -3.13
C GLN A 86 -5.92 -29.81 -2.72
N HIS A 87 -6.89 -30.19 -1.90
CA HIS A 87 -7.91 -29.27 -1.38
C HIS A 87 -7.31 -28.42 -0.26
N LEU A 88 -7.18 -27.12 -0.48
CA LEU A 88 -6.61 -26.17 0.47
C LEU A 88 -7.70 -25.54 1.33
N TYR A 89 -7.61 -25.71 2.65
CA TYR A 89 -8.53 -25.15 3.64
C TYR A 89 -7.80 -24.06 4.45
N PRO A 90 -7.90 -22.77 4.06
CA PRO A 90 -7.13 -21.66 4.63
C PRO A 90 -7.71 -21.11 5.95
N LYS A 91 -6.89 -20.35 6.69
CA LYS A 91 -7.27 -19.58 7.91
C LYS A 91 -8.20 -20.37 8.85
N LEU A 92 -7.85 -21.65 9.09
CA LEU A 92 -8.73 -22.59 9.77
C LEU A 92 -8.85 -22.29 11.26
N LYS A 93 -10.11 -22.18 11.73
CA LYS A 93 -10.43 -22.21 13.16
C LYS A 93 -10.44 -23.65 13.68
N MET A 94 -10.05 -23.84 14.94
CA MET A 94 -9.95 -25.16 15.58
C MET A 94 -11.26 -25.96 15.55
N GLU A 95 -12.39 -25.27 15.68
CA GLU A 95 -13.74 -25.84 15.62
C GLU A 95 -14.11 -26.45 14.25
N ASN A 96 -13.48 -25.98 13.18
CA ASN A 96 -13.75 -26.43 11.80
C ASN A 96 -12.87 -27.62 11.38
N VAL A 97 -11.82 -27.94 12.13
CA VAL A 97 -10.89 -29.05 11.81
C VAL A 97 -11.61 -30.40 11.69
N PRO A 98 -12.54 -30.80 12.59
CA PRO A 98 -13.32 -32.03 12.43
C PRO A 98 -14.05 -32.14 11.09
N ARG A 99 -14.65 -31.04 10.59
CA ARG A 99 -15.36 -31.03 9.30
C ARG A 99 -14.42 -31.34 8.13
N VAL A 100 -13.19 -30.82 8.17
CA VAL A 100 -12.16 -31.10 7.15
C VAL A 100 -11.77 -32.59 7.17
N ILE A 101 -11.63 -33.19 8.35
CA ILE A 101 -11.31 -34.63 8.50
C ILE A 101 -12.46 -35.48 7.94
N GLU A 102 -13.71 -35.14 8.26
CA GLU A 102 -14.89 -35.83 7.76
C GLU A 102 -15.04 -35.71 6.24
N ALA A 103 -14.80 -34.53 5.67
CA ALA A 103 -14.79 -34.32 4.22
C ALA A 103 -13.70 -35.15 3.53
N ALA A 104 -12.50 -35.20 4.10
CA ALA A 104 -11.40 -36.02 3.59
C ALA A 104 -11.74 -37.52 3.60
N LEU A 105 -12.34 -38.02 4.68
CA LEU A 105 -12.80 -39.42 4.79
C LEU A 105 -13.94 -39.74 3.83
N GLY A 106 -14.83 -38.78 3.58
CA GLY A 106 -15.97 -38.91 2.67
C GLY A 106 -15.62 -38.75 1.19
N GLY A 107 -14.41 -38.32 0.86
CA GLY A 107 -13.97 -38.11 -0.52
C GLY A 107 -14.62 -36.91 -1.22
N PHE A 108 -15.08 -35.90 -0.47
CA PHE A 108 -15.66 -34.68 -1.02
C PHE A 108 -14.95 -33.42 -0.48
N VAL A 109 -15.27 -32.26 -1.07
CA VAL A 109 -14.72 -30.96 -0.69
C VAL A 109 -15.76 -30.16 0.09
N ASP A 110 -15.39 -29.64 1.26
CA ASP A 110 -16.25 -28.71 1.99
C ASP A 110 -16.16 -27.31 1.34
N GLU A 111 -17.14 -26.98 0.49
CA GLU A 111 -17.18 -25.72 -0.27
C GLU A 111 -17.33 -24.45 0.59
N GLN A 112 -17.69 -24.60 1.87
CA GLN A 112 -17.73 -23.48 2.82
C GLN A 112 -16.35 -23.18 3.40
N LEU A 113 -15.46 -24.17 3.47
CA LEU A 113 -14.14 -24.05 4.12
C LEU A 113 -12.98 -24.02 3.13
N VAL A 114 -13.15 -24.54 1.91
CA VAL A 114 -12.08 -24.57 0.90
C VAL A 114 -11.76 -23.15 0.40
N TYR A 115 -10.53 -22.96 -0.10
CA TYR A 115 -10.04 -21.66 -0.54
C TYR A 115 -10.99 -20.95 -1.50
N ARG A 116 -11.18 -19.65 -1.22
CA ARG A 116 -12.04 -18.75 -1.97
C ARG A 116 -11.33 -17.43 -2.22
N GLU A 117 -11.41 -16.96 -3.45
CA GLU A 117 -10.87 -15.66 -3.85
C GLU A 117 -11.88 -14.54 -3.59
N MET A 118 -11.38 -13.44 -3.01
CA MET A 118 -12.13 -12.22 -2.69
C MET A 118 -11.44 -11.03 -3.34
N PRO A 119 -12.12 -10.06 -3.99
CA PRO A 119 -13.56 -10.03 -4.27
C PRO A 119 -13.92 -10.92 -5.48
N GLY A 120 -15.09 -11.56 -5.45
CA GLY A 120 -15.56 -12.42 -6.55
C GLY A 120 -16.10 -13.78 -6.11
N ASN A 121 -15.81 -14.20 -4.88
CA ASN A 121 -16.41 -15.36 -4.23
C ASN A 121 -16.14 -16.69 -4.97
N LYS A 122 -15.11 -16.73 -5.82
CA LYS A 122 -14.78 -17.89 -6.65
C LYS A 122 -14.08 -18.97 -5.80
N ILE A 123 -14.63 -20.17 -5.85
CA ILE A 123 -14.13 -21.33 -5.08
C ILE A 123 -13.11 -22.09 -5.93
N TYR A 124 -11.96 -22.41 -5.34
CA TYR A 124 -10.93 -23.23 -5.98
C TYR A 124 -10.85 -24.58 -5.28
N LYS A 125 -11.17 -25.65 -6.04
CA LYS A 125 -11.16 -27.01 -5.48
C LYS A 125 -9.75 -27.60 -5.41
N SER A 126 -8.81 -27.15 -6.24
CA SER A 126 -7.40 -27.59 -6.17
C SER A 126 -6.47 -26.42 -5.91
N GLN A 127 -5.44 -26.64 -5.10
CA GLN A 127 -4.34 -25.69 -4.89
C GLN A 127 -3.68 -25.27 -6.22
N SER A 128 -3.57 -26.20 -7.17
CA SER A 128 -2.97 -25.93 -8.48
C SER A 128 -3.74 -24.92 -9.33
N ASP A 129 -5.04 -24.75 -9.07
CA ASP A 129 -5.90 -23.80 -9.78
C ASP A 129 -5.84 -22.38 -9.19
N ILE A 130 -5.29 -22.22 -7.99
CA ILE A 130 -5.25 -20.93 -7.30
C ILE A 130 -4.21 -20.03 -8.00
N PRO A 131 -4.56 -18.76 -8.35
CA PRO A 131 -3.67 -17.85 -9.07
C PRO A 131 -2.26 -17.71 -8.47
N PHE A 132 -2.17 -17.70 -7.14
CA PHE A 132 -0.90 -17.64 -6.41
C PHE A 132 0.10 -18.73 -6.85
N PHE A 133 -0.36 -19.95 -7.14
CA PHE A 133 0.53 -21.07 -7.53
C PHE A 133 0.71 -21.20 -9.04
N GLN A 134 -0.25 -20.75 -9.86
CA GLN A 134 -0.27 -21.03 -11.30
C GLN A 134 0.94 -20.46 -12.08
N LYS A 135 1.42 -19.27 -11.70
CA LYS A 135 2.56 -18.62 -12.37
C LYS A 135 3.93 -18.93 -11.74
N GLN A 136 3.97 -19.80 -10.73
CA GLN A 136 5.22 -20.17 -10.08
C GLN A 136 5.88 -21.39 -10.75
N THR A 137 7.21 -21.43 -10.77
CA THR A 137 7.99 -22.61 -11.15
C THR A 137 8.64 -23.17 -9.89
N ARG A 138 7.88 -23.98 -9.13
CA ARG A 138 8.26 -24.46 -7.78
C ARG A 138 9.25 -25.64 -7.82
N THR A 139 10.46 -25.42 -8.32
CA THR A 139 11.50 -26.45 -8.50
C THR A 139 12.10 -26.90 -7.17
N VAL A 140 12.35 -25.98 -6.25
CA VAL A 140 13.01 -26.25 -4.96
C VAL A 140 11.99 -26.31 -3.83
N ILE A 141 11.20 -25.25 -3.64
CA ILE A 141 10.28 -25.15 -2.49
C ILE A 141 9.05 -26.07 -2.63
N GLY A 142 8.70 -26.43 -3.86
CA GLY A 142 7.52 -27.25 -4.17
C GLY A 142 7.55 -28.65 -3.55
N ASN A 143 8.71 -29.15 -3.13
CA ASN A 143 8.81 -30.43 -2.45
C ASN A 143 8.44 -30.36 -0.96
N ASN A 144 8.45 -29.19 -0.32
CA ASN A 144 8.16 -29.05 1.10
C ASN A 144 6.79 -29.64 1.47
N GLU A 145 5.77 -29.47 0.62
CA GLU A 145 4.41 -30.00 0.86
C GLU A 145 4.32 -31.54 0.83
N LYS A 146 5.38 -32.22 0.35
CA LYS A 146 5.43 -33.68 0.20
C LYS A 146 6.25 -34.36 1.28
N LEU A 147 6.90 -33.59 2.15
CA LEU A 147 7.97 -34.07 3.04
C LEU A 147 7.68 -33.74 4.50
N ASP A 148 7.75 -34.75 5.36
CA ASP A 148 8.03 -34.51 6.78
C ASP A 148 9.53 -34.20 6.96
N PRO A 149 9.91 -32.97 7.36
CA PRO A 149 11.31 -32.54 7.41
C PRO A 149 12.18 -33.32 8.41
N ILE A 150 11.56 -34.05 9.35
CA ILE A 150 12.28 -34.87 10.33
C ILE A 150 12.32 -36.36 9.95
N ARG A 151 11.93 -36.71 8.72
CA ARG A 151 11.92 -38.09 8.20
C ARG A 151 12.69 -38.20 6.89
N ILE A 152 13.92 -38.70 6.96
CA ILE A 152 14.75 -38.99 5.77
C ILE A 152 14.08 -39.87 4.70
N PHE A 153 13.20 -40.80 5.09
CA PHE A 153 12.51 -41.67 4.15
C PHE A 153 11.57 -40.90 3.21
N ASP A 154 10.86 -39.89 3.71
CA ASP A 154 10.01 -39.04 2.88
C ASP A 154 10.85 -38.34 1.80
N TYR A 155 12.06 -37.88 2.13
CA TYR A 155 12.98 -37.26 1.15
C TYR A 155 13.42 -38.27 0.08
N ILE A 156 13.78 -39.48 0.49
CA ILE A 156 14.15 -40.57 -0.41
C ILE A 156 12.98 -40.97 -1.33
N GLU A 157 11.77 -41.05 -0.80
CA GLU A 157 10.54 -41.34 -1.56
C GLU A 157 10.25 -40.33 -2.66
N GLN A 158 10.73 -39.09 -2.52
CA GLN A 158 10.61 -38.04 -3.55
C GLN A 158 11.83 -37.99 -4.49
N GLY A 159 12.72 -38.98 -4.43
CA GLY A 159 13.93 -39.06 -5.27
C GLY A 159 15.17 -38.41 -4.66
N GLY A 160 15.14 -38.05 -3.38
CA GLY A 160 16.29 -37.55 -2.64
C GLY A 160 17.46 -38.55 -2.62
N TYR A 161 18.69 -38.03 -2.60
CA TYR A 161 19.94 -38.79 -2.70
C TYR A 161 20.16 -39.54 -4.04
N ALA A 162 19.29 -39.35 -5.04
CA ALA A 162 19.54 -39.86 -6.38
C ALA A 162 20.67 -39.13 -7.11
N ALA A 163 20.89 -37.84 -6.80
CA ALA A 163 22.04 -37.13 -7.35
C ALA A 163 23.33 -37.64 -6.70
N LEU A 164 23.31 -37.90 -5.39
CA LEU A 164 24.44 -38.51 -4.69
C LEU A 164 24.79 -39.89 -5.26
N GLU A 165 23.80 -40.75 -5.52
CA GLU A 165 24.03 -42.06 -6.18
C GLU A 165 24.73 -41.89 -7.54
N LYS A 166 24.24 -40.98 -8.39
CA LYS A 166 24.85 -40.69 -9.69
C LYS A 166 26.31 -40.23 -9.55
N VAL A 167 26.58 -39.34 -8.60
CA VAL A 167 27.92 -38.83 -8.33
C VAL A 167 28.85 -39.95 -7.87
N LEU A 168 28.41 -40.78 -6.92
CA LEU A 168 29.22 -41.89 -6.38
C LEU A 168 29.42 -43.04 -7.38
N SER A 169 28.55 -43.18 -8.38
CA SER A 169 28.74 -44.18 -9.45
C SER A 169 29.85 -43.84 -10.45
N LYS A 170 30.15 -42.53 -10.62
CA LYS A 170 31.18 -42.04 -11.54
C LYS A 170 32.48 -41.66 -10.83
N ILE A 171 32.37 -41.06 -9.64
CA ILE A 171 33.48 -40.49 -8.84
C ILE A 171 34.40 -39.62 -9.70
N ASP A 172 33.83 -38.67 -10.43
CA ASP A 172 34.55 -37.71 -11.27
C ASP A 172 34.23 -36.28 -10.80
N PRO A 173 35.09 -35.65 -9.97
CA PRO A 173 34.90 -34.28 -9.52
C PRO A 173 34.83 -33.25 -10.65
N ASP A 174 35.58 -33.46 -11.75
CA ASP A 174 35.61 -32.52 -12.86
C ASP A 174 34.29 -32.55 -13.64
N TRP A 175 33.68 -33.73 -13.81
CA TRP A 175 32.33 -33.85 -14.35
C TRP A 175 31.30 -33.08 -13.50
N ILE A 176 31.35 -33.20 -12.17
CA ILE A 176 30.41 -32.49 -11.27
C ILE A 176 30.56 -30.98 -11.45
N ILE A 177 31.79 -30.48 -11.45
CA ILE A 177 32.08 -29.05 -11.64
C ILE A 177 31.57 -28.58 -13.00
N ASN A 178 31.78 -29.36 -14.06
CA ASN A 178 31.33 -29.02 -15.41
C ASN A 178 29.80 -29.01 -15.52
N GLU A 179 29.07 -29.97 -14.94
CA GLU A 179 27.60 -29.93 -14.90
C GLU A 179 27.08 -28.65 -14.21
N VAL A 180 27.67 -28.28 -13.07
CA VAL A 180 27.26 -27.04 -12.37
C VAL A 180 27.65 -25.79 -13.17
N LEU A 181 28.80 -25.81 -13.86
CA LEU A 181 29.24 -24.71 -14.71
C LEU A 181 28.31 -24.52 -15.92
N GLU A 182 27.98 -25.59 -16.63
CA GLU A 182 27.10 -25.60 -17.81
C GLU A 182 25.65 -25.28 -17.45
N SER A 183 25.21 -25.59 -16.22
CA SER A 183 23.88 -25.21 -15.74
C SER A 183 23.65 -23.70 -15.69
N GLY A 184 24.74 -22.92 -15.64
CA GLY A 184 24.70 -21.46 -15.48
C GLY A 184 24.31 -20.98 -14.08
N LEU A 185 24.25 -21.88 -13.07
CA LEU A 185 23.87 -21.53 -11.70
C LEU A 185 24.74 -20.38 -11.16
N ARG A 186 24.07 -19.30 -10.75
CA ARG A 186 24.67 -18.17 -10.04
C ARG A 186 24.32 -18.26 -8.55
N GLY A 187 25.23 -17.80 -7.69
CA GLY A 187 25.03 -17.79 -6.24
C GLY A 187 23.76 -17.03 -5.84
N ARG A 188 22.89 -17.68 -5.06
CA ARG A 188 21.56 -17.17 -4.68
C ARG A 188 21.55 -16.26 -3.45
N GLY A 189 22.67 -16.11 -2.75
CA GLY A 189 22.83 -15.18 -1.63
C GLY A 189 23.07 -13.72 -2.02
N GLY A 190 22.73 -13.28 -3.24
CA GLY A 190 22.77 -11.88 -3.65
C GLY A 190 23.78 -11.51 -4.73
N ALA A 191 25.07 -11.80 -4.55
CA ALA A 191 26.11 -11.32 -5.47
C ALA A 191 26.08 -11.97 -6.87
N GLY A 192 25.42 -13.12 -7.03
CA GLY A 192 25.26 -13.77 -8.33
C GLY A 192 26.58 -14.25 -8.96
N PHE A 193 27.59 -14.62 -8.18
CA PHE A 193 28.83 -15.18 -8.75
C PHE A 193 28.58 -16.59 -9.34
N PRO A 194 29.13 -16.96 -10.52
CA PRO A 194 28.93 -18.29 -11.11
C PRO A 194 29.44 -19.42 -10.21
N THR A 195 28.55 -20.31 -9.77
CA THR A 195 28.84 -21.34 -8.76
C THR A 195 29.85 -22.36 -9.28
N GLY A 196 29.69 -22.85 -10.51
CA GLY A 196 30.63 -23.80 -11.11
C GLY A 196 32.04 -23.24 -11.22
N LYS A 197 32.17 -21.93 -11.53
CA LYS A 197 33.49 -21.27 -11.55
C LYS A 197 34.09 -21.17 -10.15
N LYS A 198 33.28 -20.88 -9.13
CA LYS A 198 33.74 -20.85 -7.73
C LYS A 198 34.30 -22.21 -7.32
N TRP A 199 33.62 -23.29 -7.68
CA TRP A 199 34.05 -24.67 -7.39
C TRP A 199 35.31 -25.06 -8.16
N GLN A 200 35.41 -24.69 -9.45
CA GLN A 200 36.63 -24.90 -10.24
C GLN A 200 37.85 -24.24 -9.59
N LEU A 201 37.71 -22.99 -9.12
CA LEU A 201 38.79 -22.27 -8.45
C LEU A 201 39.15 -22.89 -7.10
N ALA A 202 38.14 -23.27 -6.30
CA ALA A 202 38.37 -23.95 -5.01
C ALA A 202 39.06 -25.32 -5.19
N ARG A 203 38.70 -26.07 -6.24
CA ARG A 203 39.34 -27.33 -6.59
C ARG A 203 40.79 -27.14 -7.03
N ALA A 204 41.07 -26.15 -7.86
CA ALA A 204 42.42 -25.84 -8.33
C ALA A 204 43.34 -25.26 -7.23
N SER A 205 42.77 -24.70 -6.18
CA SER A 205 43.53 -24.12 -5.06
C SER A 205 44.27 -25.21 -4.26
N ASN A 206 45.61 -25.14 -4.29
CA ASN A 206 46.52 -26.00 -3.54
C ASN A 206 47.34 -25.21 -2.49
N ARG A 207 46.88 -24.00 -2.13
CA ARG A 207 47.53 -23.20 -1.09
C ARG A 207 47.26 -23.82 0.28
N GLY A 208 48.32 -24.23 0.96
CA GLY A 208 48.27 -25.03 2.19
C GLY A 208 48.18 -26.52 1.86
N GLN A 209 49.16 -27.32 2.29
CA GLN A 209 49.14 -28.80 2.19
C GLN A 209 48.12 -29.41 3.19
N GLY A 210 46.87 -28.93 3.20
CA GLY A 210 45.88 -29.27 4.22
C GLY A 210 44.44 -29.37 3.70
N PRO A 211 43.45 -29.51 4.61
CA PRO A 211 42.07 -29.81 4.27
C PRO A 211 41.39 -28.67 3.53
N LYS A 212 40.36 -28.97 2.74
CA LYS A 212 39.46 -27.98 2.13
C LYS A 212 38.12 -28.00 2.84
N PHE A 213 37.41 -26.86 2.83
CA PHE A 213 36.14 -26.70 3.54
C PHE A 213 35.01 -26.25 2.61
N ILE A 214 33.81 -26.77 2.86
CA ILE A 214 32.54 -26.26 2.31
C ILE A 214 31.77 -25.55 3.42
N VAL A 215 31.25 -24.35 3.16
CA VAL A 215 30.36 -23.68 4.11
C VAL A 215 29.03 -23.35 3.44
N CYS A 216 27.95 -23.79 4.10
CA CYS A 216 26.60 -23.35 3.82
C CYS A 216 26.31 -22.10 4.67
N ASN A 217 26.21 -20.95 4.00
CA ASN A 217 25.81 -19.69 4.63
C ASN A 217 24.28 -19.63 4.72
N ALA A 218 23.76 -19.77 5.94
CA ALA A 218 22.35 -19.65 6.29
C ALA A 218 22.13 -18.50 7.29
N ASP A 219 22.97 -17.47 7.23
CA ASP A 219 22.80 -16.22 7.97
C ASP A 219 21.91 -15.25 7.17
N GLU A 220 20.64 -15.65 6.99
CA GLU A 220 19.62 -14.85 6.29
C GLU A 220 19.18 -13.69 7.18
N GLY A 221 20.05 -12.68 7.28
CA GLY A 221 19.93 -11.54 8.16
C GLY A 221 18.96 -10.46 7.69
N ASP A 222 18.58 -10.46 6.40
CA ASP A 222 17.80 -9.40 5.78
C ASP A 222 16.35 -9.34 6.35
N PRO A 223 15.91 -8.19 6.89
CA PRO A 223 14.50 -7.91 7.17
C PRO A 223 13.58 -8.31 6.00
N GLY A 224 12.55 -9.09 6.32
CA GLY A 224 11.57 -9.57 5.35
C GLY A 224 12.02 -10.78 4.50
N ALA A 225 13.26 -11.26 4.61
CA ALA A 225 13.71 -12.49 3.97
C ALA A 225 13.58 -13.70 4.92
N TYR A 226 13.12 -14.83 4.38
CA TYR A 226 12.96 -16.09 5.13
C TYR A 226 12.93 -17.34 4.22
N MET A 227 13.49 -17.25 3.02
CA MET A 227 13.50 -18.36 2.07
C MET A 227 14.49 -19.47 2.49
N ASP A 228 15.67 -19.10 2.97
CA ASP A 228 16.68 -20.05 3.43
C ASP A 228 16.18 -20.75 4.70
N ARG A 229 15.55 -19.97 5.60
CA ARG A 229 14.82 -20.50 6.75
C ARG A 229 13.83 -21.57 6.32
N SER A 230 12.94 -21.26 5.37
CA SER A 230 11.88 -22.18 4.95
C SER A 230 12.41 -23.43 4.25
N LEU A 231 13.55 -23.34 3.54
CA LEU A 231 14.21 -24.52 2.98
C LEU A 231 14.83 -25.41 4.06
N LEU A 232 15.53 -24.85 5.05
CA LEU A 232 16.11 -25.63 6.14
C LEU A 232 15.03 -26.22 7.07
N GLU A 233 13.94 -25.50 7.29
CA GLU A 233 12.79 -26.00 8.05
C GLU A 233 12.01 -27.08 7.29
N GLY A 234 11.84 -26.96 5.97
CA GLY A 234 11.00 -27.86 5.19
C GLY A 234 11.72 -29.03 4.54
N ASN A 235 12.99 -28.87 4.17
CA ASN A 235 13.76 -29.87 3.44
C ASN A 235 15.27 -29.78 3.73
N PRO A 236 15.71 -30.04 4.98
CA PRO A 236 17.12 -29.96 5.36
C PRO A 236 18.01 -30.94 4.56
N HIS A 237 17.45 -32.06 4.11
CA HIS A 237 18.22 -33.08 3.38
C HIS A 237 18.66 -32.65 1.98
N ALA A 238 17.91 -31.79 1.29
CA ALA A 238 18.35 -31.23 0.01
C ALA A 238 19.63 -30.39 0.15
N ILE A 239 19.76 -29.65 1.25
CA ILE A 239 20.95 -28.86 1.56
C ILE A 239 22.12 -29.81 1.89
N ILE A 240 21.88 -30.82 2.73
CA ILE A 240 22.89 -31.81 3.12
C ILE A 240 23.42 -32.56 1.89
N GLU A 241 22.53 -33.03 1.01
CA GLU A 241 22.91 -33.70 -0.25
C GLU A 241 23.73 -32.76 -1.14
N GLY A 242 23.30 -31.51 -1.30
CA GLY A 242 24.04 -30.51 -2.07
C GLY A 242 25.44 -30.24 -1.50
N MET A 243 25.59 -30.19 -0.17
CA MET A 243 26.88 -30.04 0.49
C MET A 243 27.80 -31.25 0.29
N ILE A 244 27.26 -32.47 0.36
CA ILE A 244 28.05 -33.69 0.09
C ILE A 244 28.59 -33.66 -1.33
N ILE A 245 27.74 -33.35 -2.32
CA ILE A 245 28.14 -33.26 -3.73
C ILE A 245 29.20 -32.16 -3.93
N ALA A 246 29.00 -30.99 -3.31
CA ALA A 246 29.98 -29.90 -3.34
C ALA A 246 31.33 -30.31 -2.73
N GLY A 247 31.29 -31.02 -1.59
CA GLY A 247 32.47 -31.54 -0.91
C GLY A 247 33.28 -32.49 -1.80
N ILE A 248 32.60 -33.43 -2.45
CA ILE A 248 33.21 -34.35 -3.43
C ILE A 248 33.82 -33.56 -4.60
N ALA A 249 33.10 -32.59 -5.16
CA ALA A 249 33.54 -31.80 -6.30
C ALA A 249 34.84 -31.03 -6.02
N ILE A 250 34.94 -30.38 -4.86
CA ILE A 250 36.14 -29.58 -4.52
C ILE A 250 37.25 -30.42 -3.86
N GLY A 251 36.92 -31.60 -3.33
CA GLY A 251 37.78 -32.43 -2.50
C GLY A 251 37.90 -31.93 -1.06
N ALA A 252 36.80 -31.46 -0.49
CA ALA A 252 36.70 -31.16 0.93
C ALA A 252 36.29 -32.41 1.71
N THR A 253 36.79 -32.54 2.94
CA THR A 253 36.43 -33.61 3.87
C THR A 253 35.57 -33.13 5.03
N GLN A 254 35.43 -31.81 5.18
CA GLN A 254 34.67 -31.18 6.25
C GLN A 254 33.81 -30.04 5.69
N GLY A 255 32.60 -29.91 6.22
CA GLY A 255 31.72 -28.78 5.94
C GLY A 255 31.07 -28.18 7.19
N PHE A 256 30.60 -26.95 7.07
CA PHE A 256 29.89 -26.23 8.12
C PHE A 256 28.57 -25.68 7.59
N ILE A 257 27.50 -25.83 8.35
CA ILE A 257 26.27 -25.05 8.19
C ILE A 257 26.31 -23.93 9.22
N TYR A 258 26.53 -22.71 8.76
CA TYR A 258 26.47 -21.53 9.62
C TYR A 258 25.03 -21.00 9.62
N VAL A 259 24.31 -21.22 10.71
CA VAL A 259 22.90 -20.82 10.87
C VAL A 259 22.77 -19.79 11.99
N ARG A 260 22.01 -18.73 11.74
CA ARG A 260 21.68 -17.71 12.74
C ARG A 260 20.87 -18.27 13.91
N SER A 261 21.11 -17.76 15.12
CA SER A 261 20.46 -18.27 16.34
C SER A 261 18.95 -18.03 16.39
N GLU A 262 18.45 -17.07 15.61
CA GLU A 262 17.04 -16.71 15.50
C GLU A 262 16.21 -17.75 14.74
N TYR A 263 16.83 -18.80 14.16
CA TYR A 263 16.15 -19.90 13.46
C TYR A 263 16.20 -21.23 14.24
N PRO A 264 15.59 -21.32 15.45
CA PRO A 264 15.68 -22.51 16.29
C PRO A 264 15.08 -23.77 15.62
N LEU A 265 14.02 -23.60 14.82
CA LEU A 265 13.38 -24.71 14.11
C LEU A 265 14.27 -25.26 12.99
N ALA A 266 14.91 -24.39 12.20
CA ALA A 266 15.87 -24.78 11.18
C ALA A 266 17.06 -25.54 11.78
N ILE A 267 17.63 -25.05 12.90
CA ILE A 267 18.71 -25.74 13.62
C ILE A 267 18.27 -27.14 14.03
N LYS A 268 17.06 -27.26 14.63
CA LYS A 268 16.52 -28.53 15.08
C LYS A 268 16.37 -29.53 13.93
N HIS A 269 15.79 -29.10 12.81
CA HIS A 269 15.57 -29.98 11.65
C HIS A 269 16.89 -30.36 10.97
N ALA A 270 17.83 -29.43 10.82
CA ALA A 270 19.16 -29.71 10.29
C ALA A 270 19.93 -30.72 11.16
N LEU A 271 19.91 -30.57 12.50
CA LEU A 271 20.54 -31.55 13.41
C LEU A 271 19.95 -32.95 13.25
N ILE A 272 18.63 -33.06 13.14
CA ILE A 272 17.95 -34.34 12.91
C ILE A 272 18.38 -34.93 11.56
N GLY A 273 18.37 -34.13 10.49
CA GLY A 273 18.77 -34.58 9.16
C GLY A 273 20.22 -35.05 9.09
N LEU A 274 21.15 -34.32 9.70
CA LEU A 274 22.56 -34.71 9.80
C LEU A 274 22.74 -36.03 10.54
N ARG A 275 22.06 -36.22 11.67
CA ARG A 275 22.08 -37.48 12.41
C ARG A 275 21.55 -38.64 11.55
N GLN A 276 20.41 -38.45 10.88
CA GLN A 276 19.81 -39.49 10.02
C GLN A 276 20.74 -39.87 8.85
N ALA A 277 21.36 -38.89 8.20
CA ALA A 277 22.32 -39.12 7.12
C ALA A 277 23.55 -39.91 7.59
N ARG A 278 24.11 -39.58 8.77
CA ARG A 278 25.21 -40.33 9.39
C ARG A 278 24.81 -41.76 9.73
N GLU A 279 23.66 -41.96 10.37
CA GLU A 279 23.17 -43.30 10.74
C GLU A 279 22.96 -44.22 9.52
N MET A 280 22.57 -43.64 8.37
CA MET A 280 22.38 -44.39 7.13
C MET A 280 23.68 -44.62 6.33
N GLY A 281 24.80 -44.00 6.71
CA GLY A 281 26.07 -44.09 5.98
C GLY A 281 26.17 -43.16 4.76
N LEU A 282 25.33 -42.13 4.69
CA LEU A 282 25.31 -41.12 3.63
C LEU A 282 26.21 -39.90 3.94
N LEU A 283 26.67 -39.78 5.19
CA LEU A 283 27.54 -38.71 5.68
C LEU A 283 28.55 -39.29 6.68
N GLY A 284 29.73 -38.70 6.77
CA GLY A 284 30.82 -39.11 7.66
C GLY A 284 31.94 -39.86 6.93
N GLN A 285 32.57 -40.81 7.62
CA GLN A 285 33.66 -41.61 7.07
C GLN A 285 33.16 -42.74 6.16
N GLY A 286 33.84 -42.90 5.02
CA GLY A 286 33.60 -43.96 4.05
C GLY A 286 32.16 -43.97 3.55
N ILE A 287 31.68 -42.85 3.01
CA ILE A 287 30.30 -42.69 2.53
C ILE A 287 29.95 -43.85 1.60
N LEU A 288 28.93 -44.63 1.98
CA LEU A 288 28.49 -45.84 1.28
C LEU A 288 29.63 -46.79 0.86
N GLY A 289 30.68 -46.92 1.68
CA GLY A 289 31.81 -47.82 1.43
C GLY A 289 32.75 -47.39 0.30
N THR A 290 32.61 -46.16 -0.23
CA THR A 290 33.42 -45.66 -1.36
C THR A 290 34.83 -45.19 -0.98
N GLY A 291 35.13 -45.10 0.32
CA GLY A 291 36.37 -44.51 0.84
C GLY A 291 36.41 -42.97 0.78
N ILE A 292 35.32 -42.33 0.34
CA ILE A 292 35.17 -40.87 0.37
C ILE A 292 34.68 -40.44 1.75
N ASP A 293 35.39 -39.50 2.37
CA ASP A 293 35.06 -38.95 3.67
C ASP A 293 34.52 -37.52 3.51
N PHE A 294 33.35 -37.24 4.08
CA PHE A 294 32.83 -35.88 4.22
C PHE A 294 31.86 -35.79 5.40
N ASP A 295 32.12 -34.91 6.37
CA ASP A 295 31.20 -34.66 7.49
C ASP A 295 30.81 -33.18 7.59
N ILE A 296 29.66 -32.91 8.24
CA ILE A 296 29.10 -31.57 8.37
C ILE A 296 28.80 -31.24 9.84
N GLU A 297 29.30 -30.09 10.30
CA GLU A 297 28.98 -29.52 11.60
C GLU A 297 28.06 -28.30 11.48
N ILE A 298 27.35 -27.97 12.56
CA ILE A 298 26.53 -26.76 12.64
C ILE A 298 27.22 -25.74 13.54
N VAL A 299 27.44 -24.55 13.00
CA VAL A 299 27.88 -23.38 13.75
C VAL A 299 26.69 -22.45 13.93
N ARG A 300 26.42 -22.06 15.18
CA ARG A 300 25.33 -21.13 15.50
C ARG A 300 25.88 -19.71 15.52
N GLY A 301 25.29 -18.83 14.71
CA GLY A 301 25.62 -17.41 14.71
C GLY A 301 25.14 -16.71 15.98
N ALA A 302 25.72 -15.54 16.28
CA ALA A 302 25.46 -14.79 17.51
C ALA A 302 24.58 -13.53 17.30
N GLY A 303 23.79 -13.50 16.22
CA GLY A 303 22.85 -12.41 15.94
C GLY A 303 23.49 -11.15 15.33
N ALA A 304 24.51 -11.30 14.48
CA ALA A 304 25.18 -10.19 13.81
C ALA A 304 24.97 -10.28 12.29
N PHE A 305 24.26 -9.33 11.69
CA PHE A 305 23.93 -9.31 10.25
C PHE A 305 25.18 -9.36 9.35
N VAL A 306 26.26 -8.70 9.80
CA VAL A 306 27.53 -8.66 9.06
C VAL A 306 28.16 -10.05 8.87
N CYS A 307 27.82 -11.04 9.70
CA CYS A 307 28.28 -12.42 9.54
C CYS A 307 27.71 -13.10 8.29
N GLY A 308 26.73 -12.52 7.60
CA GLY A 308 26.33 -12.94 6.27
C GLY A 308 27.40 -12.67 5.21
N GLU A 309 28.34 -11.76 5.46
CA GLU A 309 29.49 -11.50 4.59
C GLU A 309 30.52 -12.64 4.69
N GLU A 310 30.99 -13.14 3.55
CA GLU A 310 31.81 -14.37 3.44
C GLU A 310 33.02 -14.39 4.39
N THR A 311 33.76 -13.29 4.55
CA THR A 311 34.96 -13.25 5.39
C THR A 311 34.66 -13.01 6.87
N ALA A 312 33.61 -12.26 7.18
CA ALA A 312 33.09 -12.14 8.54
C ALA A 312 32.53 -13.48 9.06
N LEU A 313 31.85 -14.23 8.19
CA LEU A 313 31.38 -15.58 8.49
C LEU A 313 32.52 -16.49 8.90
N ILE A 314 33.60 -16.52 8.12
CA ILE A 314 34.81 -17.31 8.42
C ILE A 314 35.34 -16.96 9.81
N ARG A 315 35.45 -15.67 10.14
CA ARG A 315 35.91 -15.21 11.46
C ARG A 315 35.03 -15.73 12.59
N SER A 316 33.71 -15.70 12.38
CA SER A 316 32.76 -16.21 13.36
C SER A 316 32.85 -17.72 13.54
N VAL A 317 33.07 -18.47 12.46
CA VAL A 317 33.36 -19.92 12.53
C VAL A 317 34.66 -20.20 13.28
N GLU A 318 35.70 -19.39 13.07
CA GLU A 318 36.97 -19.45 13.80
C GLU A 318 36.86 -19.01 15.28
N GLY A 319 35.67 -18.63 15.77
CA GLY A 319 35.43 -18.22 17.16
C GLY A 319 35.80 -16.77 17.47
N PHE A 320 36.02 -15.93 16.46
CA PHE A 320 36.31 -14.51 16.62
C PHE A 320 35.11 -13.61 16.29
N MET A 321 35.25 -12.32 16.60
CA MET A 321 34.31 -11.30 16.14
C MET A 321 34.23 -11.27 14.60
N GLY A 322 33.00 -11.23 14.07
CA GLY A 322 32.66 -11.26 12.65
C GLY A 322 33.00 -9.97 11.90
N GLU A 323 34.28 -9.63 11.82
CA GLU A 323 34.76 -8.46 11.08
C GLU A 323 35.25 -8.85 9.67
N PRO A 324 34.74 -8.22 8.60
CA PRO A 324 35.21 -8.47 7.25
C PRO A 324 36.72 -8.22 7.07
N ARG A 325 37.34 -9.01 6.19
CA ARG A 325 38.75 -8.88 5.77
C ARG A 325 38.82 -8.32 4.35
N GLN A 326 39.84 -7.49 4.09
CA GLN A 326 40.09 -6.96 2.75
C GLN A 326 40.49 -8.11 1.82
N ARG A 327 39.94 -8.11 0.60
CA ARG A 327 40.26 -9.07 -0.46
C ARG A 327 41.12 -8.37 -1.52
N PRO A 328 42.14 -9.03 -2.09
CA PRO A 328 42.64 -10.40 -1.79
C PRO A 328 43.37 -10.52 -0.43
N PRO A 329 43.52 -11.75 0.12
CA PRO A 329 43.17 -13.05 -0.46
C PRO A 329 41.67 -13.38 -0.37
N TYR A 330 41.17 -14.17 -1.33
CA TYR A 330 39.77 -14.63 -1.32
C TYR A 330 39.58 -15.90 -0.48
N PRO A 331 38.37 -16.18 0.05
CA PRO A 331 38.08 -17.40 0.83
C PRO A 331 38.49 -18.71 0.16
N ILE A 332 38.33 -18.79 -1.17
CA ILE A 332 38.72 -19.96 -1.99
C ILE A 332 40.24 -20.19 -2.03
N GLU A 333 41.04 -19.19 -1.68
CA GLU A 333 42.50 -19.30 -1.56
C GLU A 333 42.93 -19.45 -0.10
N LYS A 334 42.36 -18.64 0.80
CA LYS A 334 42.69 -18.57 2.22
C LYS A 334 41.44 -18.22 3.02
N GLY A 335 40.74 -19.25 3.50
CA GLY A 335 39.53 -19.16 4.31
C GLY A 335 39.75 -19.62 5.76
N ILE A 336 38.93 -20.55 6.24
CA ILE A 336 38.95 -21.09 7.60
C ILE A 336 40.33 -21.69 7.89
N ASP A 337 40.95 -21.26 9.00
CA ASP A 337 42.30 -21.67 9.44
C ASP A 337 43.38 -21.46 8.37
N GLY A 338 43.13 -20.56 7.42
CA GLY A 338 44.01 -20.27 6.29
C GLY A 338 43.93 -21.26 5.13
N TYR A 339 43.00 -22.20 5.13
CA TYR A 339 42.83 -23.19 4.06
C TYR A 339 41.74 -22.82 3.05
N PRO A 340 41.76 -23.39 1.82
CA PRO A 340 40.75 -23.14 0.80
C PRO A 340 39.34 -23.45 1.30
N THR A 341 38.48 -22.44 1.29
CA THR A 341 37.10 -22.55 1.77
C THR A 341 36.13 -22.05 0.70
N CYS A 342 35.18 -22.89 0.30
CA CYS A 342 34.14 -22.49 -0.64
C CYS A 342 32.81 -22.27 0.10
N ILE A 343 32.30 -21.05 0.01
CA ILE A 343 31.08 -20.61 0.69
C ILE A 343 29.95 -20.48 -0.33
N ASN A 344 28.82 -21.14 -0.05
CA ASN A 344 27.61 -21.12 -0.85
C ASN A 344 26.38 -20.89 0.03
N ASN A 345 25.38 -20.20 -0.49
CA ASN A 345 24.10 -19.97 0.19
C ASN A 345 23.21 -21.24 0.18
N VAL A 346 22.28 -21.35 1.13
CA VAL A 346 21.33 -22.46 1.28
C VAL A 346 20.58 -22.78 -0.02
N GLU A 347 19.91 -21.81 -0.65
CA GLU A 347 19.19 -22.02 -1.91
C GLU A 347 20.13 -22.45 -3.05
N THR A 348 21.38 -21.98 -3.04
CA THR A 348 22.40 -22.39 -4.03
C THR A 348 22.69 -23.89 -3.92
N LEU A 349 22.86 -24.39 -2.69
CA LEU A 349 23.14 -25.81 -2.43
C LEU A 349 21.92 -26.68 -2.68
N ALA A 350 20.71 -26.19 -2.38
CA ALA A 350 19.46 -26.90 -2.67
C ALA A 350 19.20 -27.10 -4.18
N ASN A 351 19.79 -26.27 -5.05
CA ASN A 351 19.71 -26.45 -6.50
C ASN A 351 20.64 -27.56 -7.03
N ILE A 352 21.69 -27.95 -6.30
CA ILE A 352 22.71 -28.90 -6.78
C ILE A 352 22.09 -30.29 -7.06
N PRO A 353 21.30 -30.91 -6.17
CA PRO A 353 20.67 -32.19 -6.48
C PRO A 353 19.73 -32.13 -7.69
N VAL A 354 19.06 -30.99 -7.91
CA VAL A 354 18.18 -30.79 -9.08
C VAL A 354 18.99 -30.78 -10.37
N ILE A 355 20.10 -30.03 -10.41
CA ILE A 355 20.99 -29.92 -11.57
C ILE A 355 21.54 -31.29 -11.94
N ILE A 356 22.12 -32.02 -10.98
CA ILE A 356 22.71 -33.34 -11.23
C ILE A 356 21.65 -34.37 -11.65
N ASN A 357 20.43 -34.28 -11.12
CA ASN A 357 19.38 -35.21 -11.48
C ASN A 357 18.81 -34.98 -12.88
N ARG A 358 18.58 -33.72 -13.27
CA ARG A 358 17.99 -33.35 -14.57
C ARG A 358 19.02 -33.19 -15.69
N GLY A 359 20.26 -32.87 -15.34
CA GLY A 359 21.33 -32.46 -16.25
C GLY A 359 21.37 -30.94 -16.46
N ALA A 360 22.58 -30.42 -16.68
CA ALA A 360 22.86 -29.00 -16.85
C ALA A 360 21.98 -28.32 -17.92
N SER A 361 21.86 -28.93 -19.11
CA SER A 361 21.13 -28.35 -20.23
C SER A 361 19.63 -28.19 -19.95
N GLU A 362 19.02 -29.13 -19.21
CA GLU A 362 17.60 -29.06 -18.86
C GLU A 362 17.36 -28.00 -17.78
N TYR A 363 18.27 -27.86 -16.82
CA TYR A 363 18.22 -26.78 -15.83
C TYR A 363 18.33 -25.40 -16.50
N ALA A 364 19.24 -25.25 -17.46
CA ALA A 364 19.51 -23.99 -18.16
C ALA A 364 18.36 -23.53 -19.09
N ARG A 365 17.38 -24.40 -19.41
CA ARG A 365 16.17 -24.02 -20.17
C ARG A 365 15.21 -23.14 -19.38
N VAL A 366 15.30 -23.15 -18.05
CA VAL A 366 14.49 -22.29 -17.18
C VAL A 366 15.23 -20.97 -16.95
N GLY A 367 14.51 -19.85 -17.03
CA GLY A 367 15.06 -18.52 -16.88
C GLY A 367 15.49 -17.90 -18.22
N VAL A 368 16.41 -16.93 -18.18
CA VAL A 368 16.92 -16.23 -19.36
C VAL A 368 18.44 -16.39 -19.51
N PRO A 369 19.02 -16.23 -20.71
CA PRO A 369 20.46 -16.37 -20.91
C PRO A 369 21.28 -15.53 -19.90
N GLY A 370 22.29 -16.16 -19.28
CA GLY A 370 23.11 -15.55 -18.21
C GLY A 370 22.45 -15.52 -16.83
N ASN A 371 21.15 -15.83 -16.73
CA ASN A 371 20.36 -15.85 -15.51
C ASN A 371 19.43 -17.07 -15.50
N THR A 372 20.03 -18.26 -15.35
CA THR A 372 19.33 -19.54 -15.45
C THR A 372 18.74 -20.01 -14.12
N GLY A 373 17.75 -20.89 -14.22
CA GLY A 373 17.03 -21.48 -13.11
C GLY A 373 15.95 -20.57 -12.51
N THR A 374 15.50 -20.96 -11.32
CA THR A 374 14.52 -20.22 -10.54
C THR A 374 15.18 -19.45 -9.40
N LYS A 375 14.44 -18.50 -8.84
CA LYS A 375 14.75 -17.79 -7.60
C LYS A 375 13.51 -17.78 -6.72
N ILE A 376 13.71 -18.05 -5.43
CA ILE A 376 12.68 -17.86 -4.41
C ILE A 376 12.73 -16.41 -3.92
N PHE A 377 11.58 -15.72 -3.94
CA PHE A 377 11.41 -14.41 -3.34
C PHE A 377 10.49 -14.48 -2.13
N SER A 378 10.78 -13.69 -1.12
CA SER A 378 9.88 -13.42 -0.01
C SER A 378 9.09 -12.15 -0.31
N LEU A 379 7.82 -12.31 -0.66
CA LEU A 379 6.90 -11.23 -1.00
C LEU A 379 6.16 -10.78 0.25
N VAL A 380 6.45 -9.56 0.71
CA VAL A 380 5.91 -8.97 1.94
C VAL A 380 5.56 -7.48 1.74
N GLY A 381 5.01 -6.83 2.75
CA GLY A 381 4.63 -5.40 2.70
C GLY A 381 3.17 -5.20 2.36
N LYS A 382 2.85 -4.12 1.63
CA LYS A 382 1.47 -3.69 1.28
C LYS A 382 0.92 -4.45 0.07
N ILE A 383 0.81 -5.77 0.19
CA ILE A 383 0.38 -6.68 -0.87
C ILE A 383 -0.65 -7.68 -0.34
N LYS A 384 -1.60 -8.08 -1.18
CA LYS A 384 -2.71 -8.96 -0.77
C LYS A 384 -2.29 -10.39 -0.41
N ASN A 385 -1.43 -11.01 -1.22
CA ASN A 385 -0.94 -12.37 -1.00
C ASN A 385 0.54 -12.34 -0.60
N THR A 386 0.80 -12.40 0.70
CA THR A 386 2.16 -12.49 1.25
C THR A 386 2.66 -13.95 1.28
N GLY A 387 3.98 -14.14 1.10
CA GLY A 387 4.55 -15.48 1.08
C GLY A 387 5.88 -15.66 0.36
N LEU A 388 6.24 -16.91 0.11
CA LEU A 388 7.38 -17.30 -0.73
C LEU A 388 6.89 -17.63 -2.14
N VAL A 389 7.51 -17.01 -3.14
CA VAL A 389 7.19 -17.18 -4.55
C VAL A 389 8.43 -17.66 -5.30
N GLU A 390 8.36 -18.85 -5.90
CA GLU A 390 9.46 -19.39 -6.70
C GLU A 390 9.19 -19.15 -8.18
N VAL A 391 9.99 -18.30 -8.82
CA VAL A 391 9.76 -17.84 -10.19
C VAL A 391 11.01 -18.00 -11.05
N PRO A 392 10.86 -18.20 -12.37
CA PRO A 392 12.01 -18.21 -13.28
C PRO A 392 12.65 -16.82 -13.34
N LEU A 393 13.99 -16.78 -13.36
CA LEU A 393 14.71 -15.52 -13.57
C LEU A 393 14.35 -14.91 -14.93
N GLY A 394 14.09 -13.61 -14.95
CA GLY A 394 13.61 -12.86 -16.13
C GLY A 394 12.10 -12.60 -16.15
N ILE A 395 11.31 -13.17 -15.22
CA ILE A 395 9.91 -12.77 -15.02
C ILE A 395 9.82 -11.27 -14.70
N LYS A 396 8.76 -10.59 -15.11
CA LYS A 396 8.59 -9.15 -14.80
C LYS A 396 8.15 -8.93 -13.36
N ILE A 397 8.58 -7.82 -12.76
CA ILE A 397 8.13 -7.39 -11.43
C ILE A 397 6.59 -7.31 -11.37
N ARG A 398 5.95 -6.73 -12.40
CA ARG A 398 4.50 -6.58 -12.49
C ARG A 398 3.77 -7.91 -12.33
N GLU A 399 4.28 -8.98 -12.95
CA GLU A 399 3.65 -10.30 -12.89
C GLU A 399 3.74 -10.89 -11.47
N VAL A 400 4.87 -10.71 -10.80
CA VAL A 400 5.02 -11.14 -9.40
C VAL A 400 4.07 -10.37 -8.49
N LEU A 401 3.95 -9.04 -8.64
CA LEU A 401 3.12 -8.22 -7.77
C LEU A 401 1.61 -8.39 -8.01
N TYR A 402 1.17 -8.36 -9.27
CA TYR A 402 -0.27 -8.35 -9.59
C TYR A 402 -0.84 -9.75 -9.82
N ASP A 403 -0.12 -10.63 -10.51
CA ASP A 403 -0.67 -11.95 -10.87
C ASP A 403 -0.46 -12.98 -9.75
N ILE A 404 0.70 -12.96 -9.08
CA ILE A 404 0.99 -13.86 -7.95
C ILE A 404 0.58 -13.20 -6.63
N GLY A 405 1.07 -11.98 -6.38
CA GLY A 405 0.80 -11.19 -5.17
C GLY A 405 -0.63 -10.70 -5.04
N GLY A 406 -1.42 -10.71 -6.12
CA GLY A 406 -2.83 -10.30 -6.11
C GLY A 406 -3.06 -8.79 -6.02
N GLY A 407 -2.02 -7.97 -6.21
CA GLY A 407 -2.11 -6.51 -6.19
C GLY A 407 -2.10 -5.88 -4.80
N PRO A 408 -2.39 -4.57 -4.71
CA PRO A 408 -2.33 -3.82 -3.46
C PRO A 408 -3.31 -4.33 -2.40
N LEU A 409 -2.98 -4.05 -1.14
CA LEU A 409 -3.88 -4.21 -0.02
C LEU A 409 -4.85 -3.01 0.03
N GLY A 410 -6.14 -3.25 -0.21
CA GLY A 410 -7.15 -2.18 -0.27
C GLY A 410 -7.06 -1.35 -1.56
N ASP A 411 -7.44 -0.07 -1.47
CA ASP A 411 -7.54 0.82 -2.63
C ASP A 411 -6.26 1.62 -2.94
N ALA A 412 -5.27 1.57 -2.05
CA ALA A 412 -4.01 2.27 -2.23
C ALA A 412 -3.21 1.68 -3.39
N LYS A 413 -2.55 2.51 -4.23
CA LYS A 413 -1.76 1.99 -5.34
C LYS A 413 -0.38 1.59 -4.85
N ILE A 414 0.16 0.50 -5.40
CA ILE A 414 1.56 0.14 -5.20
C ILE A 414 2.41 1.17 -5.95
N LYS A 415 3.27 1.88 -5.23
CA LYS A 415 4.16 2.91 -5.81
C LYS A 415 5.60 2.46 -5.95
N ALA A 416 6.04 1.50 -5.13
CA ALA A 416 7.40 0.99 -5.17
C ALA A 416 7.49 -0.45 -4.69
N VAL A 417 8.56 -1.13 -5.10
CA VAL A 417 9.02 -2.38 -4.49
C VAL A 417 10.50 -2.24 -4.17
N GLN A 418 10.89 -2.64 -2.97
CA GLN A 418 12.29 -2.76 -2.60
C GLN A 418 12.73 -4.21 -2.79
N THR A 419 13.90 -4.42 -3.37
CA THR A 419 14.50 -5.75 -3.52
C THR A 419 15.89 -5.77 -2.92
N GLY A 420 16.32 -6.94 -2.44
CA GLY A 420 17.71 -7.15 -2.04
C GLY A 420 18.05 -6.79 -0.59
N GLY A 421 17.05 -6.81 0.30
CA GLY A 421 17.23 -6.55 1.73
C GLY A 421 17.58 -5.08 2.03
N PRO A 422 17.87 -4.72 3.29
CA PRO A 422 18.09 -3.34 3.73
C PRO A 422 19.21 -2.61 2.98
N SER A 423 20.11 -3.33 2.30
CA SER A 423 21.16 -2.75 1.45
C SER A 423 20.80 -2.68 -0.05
N GLY A 424 19.56 -3.02 -0.39
CA GLY A 424 18.99 -2.93 -1.73
C GLY A 424 18.40 -1.56 -2.05
N GLY A 425 17.77 -1.45 -3.23
CA GLY A 425 17.18 -0.20 -3.71
C GLY A 425 15.66 -0.30 -3.87
N CYS A 426 15.01 0.86 -3.93
CA CYS A 426 13.59 0.99 -4.22
C CYS A 426 13.35 1.18 -5.72
N ILE A 427 12.52 0.33 -6.32
CA ILE A 427 12.15 0.37 -7.74
C ILE A 427 10.73 0.96 -7.85
N PRO A 428 10.53 2.06 -8.60
CA PRO A 428 9.22 2.71 -8.71
C PRO A 428 8.26 1.93 -9.63
N ALA A 429 6.96 2.17 -9.47
CA ALA A 429 5.90 1.55 -10.27
C ALA A 429 6.06 1.74 -11.79
N SER A 430 6.68 2.86 -12.21
CA SER A 430 7.02 3.13 -13.62
C SER A 430 7.99 2.11 -14.24
N MET A 431 8.67 1.31 -13.42
CA MET A 431 9.64 0.29 -13.84
C MET A 431 9.17 -1.15 -13.56
N PHE A 432 7.90 -1.38 -13.25
CA PHE A 432 7.42 -2.74 -12.95
C PHE A 432 7.45 -3.71 -14.14
N ASP A 433 7.65 -3.22 -15.36
CA ASP A 433 7.89 -4.08 -16.53
C ASP A 433 9.35 -4.53 -16.67
N LEU A 434 10.24 -4.13 -15.74
CA LEU A 434 11.61 -4.59 -15.66
C LEU A 434 11.66 -6.10 -15.36
N PRO A 435 12.47 -6.89 -16.11
CA PRO A 435 12.69 -8.29 -15.80
C PRO A 435 13.51 -8.44 -14.51
N ILE A 436 13.17 -9.46 -13.72
CA ILE A 436 13.87 -9.82 -12.49
C ILE A 436 15.08 -10.69 -12.84
N ASP A 437 16.21 -10.04 -13.08
CA ASP A 437 17.52 -10.66 -13.27
C ASP A 437 18.61 -9.79 -12.61
N TYR A 438 19.80 -10.35 -12.38
CA TYR A 438 20.85 -9.66 -11.62
C TYR A 438 21.30 -8.36 -12.28
N ASP A 439 21.34 -8.29 -13.62
CA ASP A 439 21.90 -7.17 -14.35
C ASP A 439 20.89 -6.02 -14.48
N SER A 440 19.62 -6.35 -14.73
CA SER A 440 18.51 -5.41 -14.81
C SER A 440 18.25 -4.73 -13.46
N LEU A 441 18.24 -5.48 -12.35
CA LEU A 441 18.05 -4.91 -11.01
C LEU A 441 19.20 -3.95 -10.63
N THR A 442 20.44 -4.33 -10.94
CA THR A 442 21.62 -3.48 -10.68
C THR A 442 21.52 -2.14 -11.41
N LYS A 443 21.09 -2.13 -12.68
CA LYS A 443 20.89 -0.89 -13.45
C LYS A 443 19.78 0.00 -12.89
N ALA A 444 18.76 -0.59 -12.27
CA ALA A 444 17.70 0.14 -11.60
C ALA A 444 18.15 0.75 -10.25
N GLY A 445 19.38 0.50 -9.79
CA GLY A 445 19.88 0.97 -8.50
C GLY A 445 19.45 0.07 -7.33
N SER A 446 19.05 -1.17 -7.63
CA SER A 446 18.73 -2.20 -6.63
C SER A 446 19.63 -3.43 -6.83
N ILE A 447 19.42 -4.49 -6.05
CA ILE A 447 20.13 -5.76 -6.19
C ILE A 447 19.16 -6.92 -5.99
N MET A 448 19.58 -8.12 -6.41
CA MET A 448 18.84 -9.36 -6.13
C MET A 448 18.80 -9.66 -4.62
N GLY A 449 19.95 -9.49 -3.95
CA GLY A 449 20.15 -9.86 -2.55
C GLY A 449 19.69 -11.29 -2.23
N SER A 450 19.26 -11.52 -1.00
CA SER A 450 18.67 -12.80 -0.57
C SER A 450 17.37 -13.15 -1.28
N GLY A 451 16.67 -12.19 -1.91
CA GLY A 451 15.34 -12.40 -2.50
C GLY A 451 14.18 -11.82 -1.69
N GLY A 452 14.43 -10.99 -0.67
CA GLY A 452 13.37 -10.18 -0.06
C GLY A 452 12.78 -9.17 -1.05
N MET A 453 11.45 -9.09 -1.10
CA MET A 453 10.67 -8.12 -1.88
C MET A 453 9.64 -7.42 -0.99
N ILE A 454 9.90 -6.16 -0.63
CA ILE A 454 9.02 -5.36 0.22
C ILE A 454 8.19 -4.41 -0.65
N VAL A 455 6.88 -4.64 -0.70
CA VAL A 455 5.92 -3.85 -1.48
C VAL A 455 5.46 -2.63 -0.69
N MET A 456 5.47 -1.46 -1.33
CA MET A 456 5.12 -0.18 -0.74
C MET A 456 4.04 0.53 -1.55
N ASP A 457 3.07 1.11 -0.85
CA ASP A 457 1.92 1.81 -1.43
C ASP A 457 2.01 3.34 -1.24
N ASP A 458 1.00 4.06 -1.70
CA ASP A 458 0.87 5.52 -1.52
C ASP A 458 0.81 5.98 -0.05
N ASN A 459 0.64 5.05 0.90
CA ASN A 459 0.65 5.32 2.34
C ASN A 459 2.02 5.10 3.00
N THR A 460 3.04 4.79 2.20
CA THR A 460 4.41 4.55 2.69
C THR A 460 5.29 5.76 2.38
N CYS A 461 5.97 6.38 3.36
CA CYS A 461 6.91 7.49 3.07
C CYS A 461 8.26 6.95 2.63
N MET A 462 8.78 7.38 1.47
CA MET A 462 10.07 6.89 0.97
C MET A 462 11.25 7.43 1.77
N VAL A 463 11.13 8.63 2.36
CA VAL A 463 12.13 9.18 3.29
C VAL A 463 12.20 8.35 4.57
N ASP A 464 11.05 7.99 5.13
CA ASP A 464 10.95 7.17 6.34
C ASP A 464 11.45 5.73 6.10
N ILE A 465 11.18 5.16 4.92
CA ILE A 465 11.74 3.88 4.51
C ILE A 465 13.27 3.93 4.42
N ALA A 466 13.83 4.98 3.79
CA ALA A 466 15.27 5.17 3.74
C ALA A 466 15.85 5.31 5.15
N LYS A 467 15.20 6.08 6.04
CA LYS A 467 15.56 6.22 7.46
C LYS A 467 15.55 4.88 8.18
N TYR A 468 14.50 4.07 8.01
CA TYR A 468 14.36 2.76 8.64
C TYR A 468 15.51 1.83 8.26
N PHE A 469 15.79 1.68 6.95
CA PHE A 469 16.91 0.85 6.49
C PHE A 469 18.25 1.41 6.95
N MET A 470 18.42 2.73 6.96
CA MET A 470 19.66 3.32 7.47
C MET A 470 19.84 3.11 8.97
N GLY A 471 18.76 3.10 9.75
CA GLY A 471 18.78 2.76 11.17
C GLY A 471 19.32 1.34 11.38
N PHE A 472 18.76 0.37 10.65
CA PHE A 472 19.22 -1.02 10.68
C PHE A 472 20.71 -1.14 10.27
N LEU A 473 21.09 -0.58 9.13
CA LEU A 473 22.47 -0.68 8.61
C LEU A 473 23.51 0.03 9.50
N LYS A 474 23.10 1.09 10.19
CA LYS A 474 23.93 1.77 11.20
C LYS A 474 24.21 0.85 12.39
N GLU A 475 23.19 0.15 12.90
CA GLU A 475 23.32 -0.78 14.03
C GLU A 475 24.13 -2.04 13.66
N GLU A 476 23.98 -2.52 12.42
CA GLU A 476 24.64 -3.73 11.93
C GLU A 476 26.05 -3.51 11.36
N SER A 477 26.55 -2.28 11.38
CA SER A 477 27.91 -2.00 10.95
C SER A 477 28.93 -2.65 11.89
N CYS A 478 29.83 -3.49 11.37
CA CYS A 478 30.97 -4.04 12.13
C CYS A 478 31.92 -2.98 12.73
N GLY A 479 31.82 -1.71 12.28
CA GLY A 479 32.54 -0.59 12.88
C GLY A 479 33.98 -0.38 12.38
N LYS A 480 34.49 -1.26 11.51
CA LYS A 480 35.88 -1.26 11.04
C LYS A 480 36.20 -0.11 10.07
N CYS A 481 35.36 0.14 9.08
CA CYS A 481 35.55 1.26 8.15
C CYS A 481 34.98 2.54 8.78
N PHE A 482 35.78 3.61 8.89
CA PHE A 482 35.28 4.88 9.38
C PHE A 482 34.12 5.41 8.54
N THR A 483 34.24 5.32 7.21
CA THR A 483 33.23 5.77 6.24
C THR A 483 31.93 5.00 6.36
N CYS A 484 31.96 3.67 6.53
CA CYS A 484 30.75 2.90 6.84
C CYS A 484 30.15 3.33 8.18
N ARG A 485 30.95 3.26 9.26
CA ARG A 485 30.47 3.45 10.64
C ARG A 485 29.86 4.84 10.87
N LYS A 486 30.54 5.88 10.38
CA LYS A 486 30.12 7.27 10.59
C LYS A 486 29.30 7.83 9.43
N GLY A 487 29.52 7.35 8.21
CA GLY A 487 28.72 7.75 7.06
C GLY A 487 27.28 7.26 7.17
N THR A 488 27.04 5.99 7.50
CA THR A 488 25.66 5.50 7.69
C THR A 488 24.95 6.18 8.86
N GLN A 489 25.68 6.42 9.96
CA GLN A 489 25.18 7.22 11.08
C GLN A 489 24.75 8.62 10.62
N ARG A 490 25.60 9.33 9.87
CA ARG A 490 25.31 10.70 9.46
C ARG A 490 24.18 10.77 8.42
N MET A 491 24.09 9.79 7.52
CA MET A 491 22.95 9.66 6.60
C MET A 491 21.64 9.46 7.38
N TYR A 492 21.64 8.61 8.40
CA TYR A 492 20.48 8.42 9.27
C TYR A 492 20.07 9.72 10.00
N GLU A 493 21.03 10.46 10.55
CA GLU A 493 20.78 11.74 11.23
C GLU A 493 20.12 12.76 10.30
N ILE A 494 20.63 12.91 9.07
CA ILE A 494 20.04 13.81 8.07
C ILE A 494 18.62 13.36 7.71
N LEU A 495 18.39 12.06 7.48
CA LEU A 495 17.05 11.52 7.22
C LEU A 495 16.10 11.75 8.40
N ASP A 496 16.58 11.58 9.64
CA ASP A 496 15.81 11.87 10.84
C ASP A 496 15.42 13.36 10.91
N ASP A 497 16.35 14.26 10.63
CA ASP A 497 16.10 15.70 10.56
C ASP A 497 15.10 16.07 9.45
N ILE A 498 15.15 15.40 8.29
CA ILE A 498 14.14 15.56 7.22
C ILE A 498 12.77 15.11 7.73
N THR A 499 12.67 13.92 8.35
CA THR A 499 11.39 13.41 8.88
C THR A 499 10.83 14.26 10.04
N LYS A 500 11.68 15.06 10.69
CA LYS A 500 11.31 16.02 11.74
C LYS A 500 11.10 17.45 11.25
N GLY A 501 11.27 17.69 9.95
CA GLY A 501 11.16 19.03 9.37
C GLY A 501 12.27 19.99 9.78
N LYS A 502 13.42 19.50 10.25
CA LYS A 502 14.57 20.31 10.67
C LYS A 502 15.63 20.51 9.58
N ALA A 503 15.61 19.66 8.56
CA ALA A 503 16.56 19.72 7.45
C ALA A 503 16.31 20.90 6.48
N THR A 504 17.37 21.23 5.76
CA THR A 504 17.46 22.25 4.70
C THR A 504 17.67 21.60 3.33
N VAL A 505 17.63 22.38 2.26
CA VAL A 505 17.85 21.85 0.90
C VAL A 505 19.31 21.42 0.73
N GLU A 506 20.24 22.11 1.39
CA GLU A 506 21.66 21.81 1.40
C GLU A 506 21.96 20.45 2.05
N ASP A 507 21.17 20.05 3.05
CA ASP A 507 21.28 18.72 3.67
C ASP A 507 20.97 17.59 2.67
N LEU A 508 20.13 17.85 1.65
CA LEU A 508 19.80 16.87 0.63
C LEU A 508 20.99 16.60 -0.29
N ASP A 509 21.71 17.65 -0.68
CA ASP A 509 22.91 17.53 -1.52
C ASP A 509 24.05 16.87 -0.73
N LEU A 510 24.20 17.23 0.56
CA LEU A 510 25.14 16.57 1.47
C LEU A 510 24.81 15.08 1.65
N LEU A 511 23.53 14.73 1.78
CA LEU A 511 23.09 13.34 1.90
C LEU A 511 23.47 12.52 0.65
N GLU A 512 23.26 13.09 -0.55
CA GLU A 512 23.60 12.44 -1.82
C GLU A 512 25.12 12.25 -1.98
N GLU A 513 25.91 13.29 -1.69
CA GLU A 513 27.37 13.23 -1.71
C GLU A 513 27.90 12.18 -0.73
N LEU A 514 27.41 12.20 0.51
CA LEU A 514 27.83 11.26 1.55
C LEU A 514 27.49 9.82 1.17
N ALA A 515 26.31 9.60 0.61
CA ALA A 515 25.86 8.30 0.14
C ALA A 515 26.80 7.71 -0.92
N LEU A 516 27.25 8.52 -1.89
CA LEU A 516 28.24 8.12 -2.89
C LEU A 516 29.61 7.83 -2.27
N VAL A 517 30.09 8.68 -1.34
CA VAL A 517 31.37 8.46 -0.66
C VAL A 517 31.38 7.14 0.13
N VAL A 518 30.31 6.84 0.87
CA VAL A 518 30.20 5.58 1.62
C VAL A 518 30.23 4.38 0.67
N LYS A 519 29.52 4.47 -0.45
CA LYS A 519 29.50 3.42 -1.47
C LYS A 519 30.89 3.14 -2.05
N ASP A 520 31.66 4.18 -2.34
CA ASP A 520 32.95 4.04 -3.05
C ASP A 520 34.13 3.71 -2.12
N THR A 521 34.04 4.04 -0.83
CA THR A 521 35.19 4.00 0.10
C THR A 521 35.11 2.92 1.18
N THR A 522 34.06 2.09 1.17
CA THR A 522 33.91 1.00 2.15
C THR A 522 34.49 -0.32 1.66
N MET A 523 35.03 -1.11 2.59
CA MET A 523 35.82 -2.30 2.25
C MET A 523 34.99 -3.53 1.86
N CYS A 524 33.83 -3.74 2.49
CA CYS A 524 33.01 -4.93 2.27
C CYS A 524 31.79 -4.61 1.41
N GLY A 525 31.23 -5.63 0.75
CA GLY A 525 30.07 -5.45 -0.14
C GLY A 525 28.85 -4.88 0.58
N LEU A 526 28.62 -5.25 1.85
CA LEU A 526 27.51 -4.70 2.66
C LEU A 526 27.67 -3.19 2.91
N GLY A 527 28.90 -2.72 3.17
CA GLY A 527 29.17 -1.30 3.32
C GLY A 527 28.98 -0.54 2.01
N GLN A 528 29.37 -1.14 0.88
CA GLN A 528 29.25 -0.53 -0.45
C GLN A 528 27.78 -0.42 -0.87
N SER A 529 26.95 -1.39 -0.50
CA SER A 529 25.51 -1.38 -0.79
C SER A 529 24.67 -0.63 0.25
N ALA A 530 25.22 -0.29 1.41
CA ALA A 530 24.48 0.37 2.50
C ALA A 530 23.80 1.69 2.10
N SER A 531 24.35 2.43 1.14
CA SER A 531 23.76 3.68 0.66
C SER A 531 22.65 3.51 -0.39
N ASN A 532 22.42 2.29 -0.91
CA ASN A 532 21.46 2.08 -2.01
C ASN A 532 20.02 2.50 -1.69
N PRO A 533 19.48 2.28 -0.47
CA PRO A 533 18.14 2.78 -0.13
C PRO A 533 18.05 4.29 -0.34
N VAL A 534 19.03 5.04 0.17
CA VAL A 534 19.11 6.51 0.05
C VAL A 534 19.27 6.94 -1.42
N LEU A 535 20.24 6.38 -2.14
CA LEU A 535 20.50 6.76 -3.53
C LEU A 535 19.29 6.47 -4.44
N SER A 536 18.62 5.34 -4.25
CA SER A 536 17.45 4.98 -5.05
C SER A 536 16.23 5.84 -4.72
N THR A 537 15.96 6.15 -3.45
CA THR A 537 14.84 7.02 -3.08
C THR A 537 15.08 8.47 -3.47
N LEU A 538 16.32 8.98 -3.38
CA LEU A 538 16.66 10.29 -3.93
C LEU A 538 16.48 10.34 -5.44
N ARG A 539 16.87 9.28 -6.16
CA ARG A 539 16.74 9.22 -7.62
C ARG A 539 15.28 9.22 -8.10
N TYR A 540 14.40 8.46 -7.44
CA TYR A 540 13.04 8.22 -7.94
C TYR A 540 11.95 8.99 -7.18
N PHE A 541 12.21 9.44 -5.96
CA PHE A 541 11.22 10.04 -5.07
C PHE A 541 11.71 11.36 -4.45
N ARG A 542 12.60 12.11 -5.14
CA ARG A 542 13.15 13.40 -4.65
C ARG A 542 12.07 14.39 -4.24
N GLU A 543 10.92 14.38 -4.92
CA GLU A 543 9.78 15.25 -4.60
C GLU A 543 9.26 15.02 -3.18
N GLU A 544 9.26 13.78 -2.67
CA GLU A 544 8.87 13.52 -1.27
C GLU A 544 9.86 14.18 -0.30
N TYR A 545 11.16 14.16 -0.58
CA TYR A 545 12.17 14.84 0.24
C TYR A 545 11.93 16.35 0.27
N LEU A 546 11.69 16.96 -0.89
CA LEU A 546 11.42 18.39 -1.00
C LEU A 546 10.14 18.79 -0.25
N GLU A 547 9.09 17.96 -0.30
CA GLU A 547 7.85 18.23 0.45
C GLU A 547 8.08 18.23 1.98
N HIS A 548 8.94 17.34 2.48
CA HIS A 548 9.30 17.33 3.91
C HIS A 548 10.12 18.57 4.30
N ILE A 549 11.05 18.99 3.43
CA ILE A 549 11.99 20.08 3.72
C ILE A 549 11.31 21.45 3.57
N LEU A 550 10.67 21.70 2.42
CA LEU A 550 10.10 23.00 2.07
C LEU A 550 8.72 23.23 2.69
N ASN A 551 7.87 22.21 2.60
CA ASN A 551 6.46 22.32 2.96
C ASN A 551 6.12 21.73 4.33
N LYS A 552 7.12 21.15 5.02
CA LYS A 552 6.98 20.49 6.33
C LYS A 552 5.80 19.51 6.34
N HIS A 553 5.64 18.80 5.24
CA HIS A 553 4.51 17.91 5.01
C HIS A 553 5.00 16.53 4.57
N CYS A 554 4.34 15.48 5.08
CA CYS A 554 4.59 14.10 4.69
C CYS A 554 3.40 13.60 3.88
N PRO A 555 3.51 13.44 2.54
CA PRO A 555 2.42 12.98 1.68
C PRO A 555 1.81 11.63 2.11
N ALA A 556 2.65 10.75 2.67
CA ALA A 556 2.22 9.44 3.15
C ALA A 556 1.50 9.49 4.51
N GLY A 557 1.64 10.57 5.28
CA GLY A 557 0.99 10.73 6.59
C GLY A 557 1.64 9.94 7.74
N VAL A 558 2.91 9.53 7.61
CA VAL A 558 3.58 8.66 8.59
C VAL A 558 4.61 9.36 9.49
N CYS A 559 5.27 10.43 9.01
CA CYS A 559 6.27 11.15 9.79
C CYS A 559 5.60 12.00 10.88
N LYS A 560 5.59 11.50 12.11
CA LYS A 560 4.76 12.00 13.21
C LYS A 560 4.98 13.48 13.53
N GLU A 561 6.22 13.98 13.49
CA GLU A 561 6.52 15.38 13.81
C GLU A 561 6.06 16.37 12.72
N LEU A 562 5.77 15.88 11.50
CA LEU A 562 5.21 16.68 10.40
C LEU A 562 3.68 16.56 10.30
N VAL A 563 3.12 15.48 10.85
CA VAL A 563 1.72 15.08 10.63
C VAL A 563 0.88 15.25 11.89
N GLY A 564 1.43 15.01 13.09
CA GLY A 564 0.63 14.91 14.30
C GLY A 564 -0.39 13.78 14.19
N ALA A 565 -1.68 14.13 14.29
CA ALA A 565 -2.78 13.23 14.00
C ALA A 565 -3.10 13.22 12.48
N PRO A 566 -3.01 12.07 11.77
CA PRO A 566 -3.22 12.01 10.32
C PRO A 566 -4.59 12.54 9.86
N CYS A 567 -5.62 12.31 10.66
CA CYS A 567 -6.98 12.79 10.37
C CYS A 567 -7.12 14.33 10.42
N GLN A 568 -6.21 15.02 11.10
CA GLN A 568 -6.13 16.49 11.10
C GLN A 568 -5.27 17.00 9.95
N ALA A 569 -4.08 16.42 9.76
CA ALA A 569 -3.13 16.87 8.73
C ALA A 569 -3.64 16.72 7.30
N THR A 570 -4.47 15.71 7.05
CA THR A 570 -5.11 15.48 5.73
C THR A 570 -6.35 16.34 5.50
N CYS A 571 -6.89 16.98 6.54
CA CYS A 571 -8.04 17.85 6.40
C CYS A 571 -7.59 19.21 5.86
N PRO A 572 -8.04 19.66 4.67
CA PRO A 572 -7.66 20.97 4.12
C PRO A 572 -8.01 22.15 5.04
N LEU A 573 -8.99 21.96 5.94
CA LEU A 573 -9.44 22.95 6.90
C LEU A 573 -8.61 22.97 8.19
N GLY A 574 -7.87 21.89 8.45
CA GLY A 574 -7.20 21.63 9.72
C GLY A 574 -8.15 21.26 10.86
N THR A 575 -9.30 20.63 10.55
CA THR A 575 -10.25 20.18 11.58
C THR A 575 -9.63 19.08 12.45
N GLU A 576 -9.73 19.23 13.76
CA GLU A 576 -9.18 18.28 14.75
C GLU A 576 -10.12 17.06 14.90
N ALA A 577 -10.09 16.17 13.91
CA ALA A 577 -10.95 14.99 13.91
C ALA A 577 -10.71 14.06 15.09
N TRP A 578 -9.46 13.89 15.51
CA TRP A 578 -9.10 13.14 16.72
C TRP A 578 -9.81 13.70 17.98
N ARG A 579 -9.96 15.02 18.07
CA ARG A 579 -10.49 15.71 19.26
C ARG A 579 -11.99 15.51 19.41
N TYR A 580 -12.76 15.75 18.34
CA TYR A 580 -14.20 15.55 18.43
C TYR A 580 -14.56 14.06 18.53
N VAL A 581 -13.77 13.16 17.93
CA VAL A 581 -13.96 11.71 18.11
C VAL A 581 -13.72 11.31 19.57
N ALA A 582 -12.68 11.85 20.22
CA ALA A 582 -12.45 11.61 21.65
C ALA A 582 -13.61 12.13 22.53
N HIS A 583 -14.12 13.34 22.26
CA HIS A 583 -15.28 13.87 22.96
C HIS A 583 -16.56 13.05 22.75
N ILE A 584 -16.82 12.56 21.53
CA ILE A 584 -17.98 11.67 21.26
C ILE A 584 -17.91 10.41 22.12
N SER A 585 -16.72 9.80 22.26
CA SER A 585 -16.57 8.61 23.12
C SER A 585 -17.04 8.87 24.55
N ARG A 586 -16.84 10.10 25.05
CA ARG A 586 -17.19 10.56 26.40
C ARG A 586 -18.60 11.16 26.51
N SER A 587 -19.38 11.13 25.43
CA SER A 587 -20.70 11.78 25.34
C SER A 587 -20.67 13.32 25.51
N GLU A 588 -19.54 13.96 25.23
CA GLU A 588 -19.29 15.42 25.33
C GLU A 588 -19.60 16.10 23.97
N TYR A 589 -20.87 16.16 23.58
CA TYR A 589 -21.24 16.53 22.20
C TYR A 589 -21.04 18.02 21.88
N GLU A 590 -21.21 18.92 22.85
CA GLU A 590 -21.02 20.36 22.66
C GLU A 590 -19.54 20.71 22.44
N GLU A 591 -18.65 20.05 23.17
CA GLU A 591 -17.20 20.14 23.01
C GLU A 591 -16.76 19.54 21.67
N ALA A 592 -17.36 18.41 21.28
CA ALA A 592 -17.16 17.82 19.96
C ALA A 592 -17.57 18.79 18.84
N TYR A 593 -18.74 19.45 18.96
CA TYR A 593 -19.21 20.44 18.00
C TYR A 593 -18.27 21.64 17.91
N THR A 594 -17.83 22.16 19.06
CA THR A 594 -16.87 23.26 19.16
C THR A 594 -15.56 22.91 18.43
N ALA A 595 -15.00 21.73 18.67
CA ALA A 595 -13.78 21.27 17.98
C ALA A 595 -13.95 21.18 16.44
N ILE A 596 -15.15 20.82 15.95
CA ILE A 596 -15.43 20.84 14.51
C ILE A 596 -15.50 22.29 14.00
N ARG A 597 -16.29 23.13 14.67
CA ARG A 597 -16.66 24.48 14.22
C ARG A 597 -15.51 25.49 14.28
N GLU A 598 -14.55 25.30 15.19
CA GLU A 598 -13.32 26.10 15.31
C GLU A 598 -12.57 26.23 13.96
N ALA A 599 -12.47 25.12 13.21
CA ALA A 599 -11.74 25.07 11.95
C ALA A 599 -12.63 25.09 10.71
N ASN A 600 -13.89 24.65 10.83
CA ASN A 600 -14.81 24.44 9.72
C ASN A 600 -16.05 25.35 9.83
N PRO A 601 -16.22 26.34 8.95
CA PRO A 601 -17.42 27.19 8.88
C PRO A 601 -18.71 26.46 8.53
N PHE A 602 -18.63 25.30 7.85
CA PHE A 602 -19.78 24.54 7.35
C PHE A 602 -19.76 23.09 7.86
N PRO A 603 -19.91 22.87 9.19
CA PRO A 603 -19.77 21.54 9.79
C PRO A 603 -20.79 20.52 9.26
N SER A 604 -22.07 20.90 9.19
CA SER A 604 -23.22 20.08 8.81
C SER A 604 -23.26 19.81 7.30
N VAL A 605 -22.85 20.77 6.47
CA VAL A 605 -22.66 20.53 5.04
C VAL A 605 -21.50 19.54 4.84
N CYS A 606 -20.35 19.76 5.48
CA CYS A 606 -19.21 18.85 5.37
C CYS A 606 -19.54 17.45 5.91
N ALA A 607 -20.40 17.33 6.91
CA ALA A 607 -20.87 16.05 7.43
C ALA A 607 -21.67 15.21 6.40
N ARG A 608 -22.15 15.83 5.32
CA ARG A 608 -22.98 15.20 4.28
C ARG A 608 -22.24 14.98 2.96
N VAL A 609 -21.42 15.95 2.53
CA VAL A 609 -20.88 15.95 1.16
C VAL A 609 -19.35 15.97 1.07
N CYS A 610 -18.65 15.96 2.21
CA CYS A 610 -17.18 15.85 2.23
C CYS A 610 -16.70 14.49 1.70
N ASN A 611 -15.59 14.53 0.95
CA ASN A 611 -14.84 13.36 0.49
C ASN A 611 -13.97 12.71 1.59
N HIS A 612 -14.05 13.21 2.83
CA HIS A 612 -13.49 12.59 4.03
C HIS A 612 -12.02 12.11 3.91
N PRO A 613 -11.08 12.96 3.43
CA PRO A 613 -9.67 12.57 3.27
C PRO A 613 -9.00 12.12 4.58
N CYS A 614 -9.56 12.56 5.71
CA CYS A 614 -9.20 12.14 7.07
C CYS A 614 -9.35 10.64 7.33
N GLU A 615 -10.19 9.92 6.57
CA GLU A 615 -10.40 8.48 6.72
C GLU A 615 -9.38 7.67 5.91
N GLU A 616 -8.92 8.19 4.77
CA GLU A 616 -7.97 7.51 3.86
C GLU A 616 -6.61 7.25 4.53
N LYS A 617 -6.11 8.21 5.31
CA LYS A 617 -4.84 8.11 6.06
C LYS A 617 -5.05 7.75 7.54
N CYS A 618 -6.24 7.29 7.92
CA CYS A 618 -6.50 6.88 9.30
C CYS A 618 -5.60 5.70 9.68
N ARG A 619 -4.82 5.82 10.76
CA ARG A 619 -3.90 4.73 11.18
C ARG A 619 -4.64 3.41 11.43
N ALA A 620 -5.90 3.44 11.85
CA ALA A 620 -6.70 2.23 12.06
C ALA A 620 -6.91 1.46 10.75
N GLY A 621 -7.16 2.20 9.65
CA GLY A 621 -7.26 1.67 8.30
C GLY A 621 -5.90 1.22 7.74
N THR A 622 -4.91 2.10 7.74
CA THR A 622 -3.61 1.84 7.10
C THR A 622 -2.78 0.74 7.77
N SER A 623 -3.13 0.37 9.02
CA SER A 623 -2.50 -0.73 9.77
C SER A 623 -3.16 -2.09 9.55
N GLY A 624 -4.15 -2.19 8.65
CA GLY A 624 -4.81 -3.45 8.29
C GLY A 624 -6.20 -3.66 8.91
N GLY A 625 -6.73 -2.70 9.66
CA GLY A 625 -8.14 -2.67 10.09
C GLY A 625 -9.00 -1.79 9.18
N ASP A 626 -10.23 -1.48 9.60
CA ASP A 626 -11.06 -0.48 8.93
C ASP A 626 -10.80 0.92 9.49
N PRO A 627 -10.81 1.98 8.66
CA PRO A 627 -10.72 3.35 9.16
C PRO A 627 -11.92 3.72 10.05
N ILE A 628 -11.77 4.81 10.80
CA ILE A 628 -12.86 5.39 11.60
C ILE A 628 -13.84 6.10 10.66
N ALA A 629 -15.15 5.94 10.88
CA ALA A 629 -16.22 6.63 10.14
C ALA A 629 -16.34 8.11 10.58
N ILE A 630 -15.26 8.87 10.42
CA ILE A 630 -15.09 10.26 10.86
C ILE A 630 -16.17 11.20 10.30
N ARG A 631 -16.61 11.02 9.04
CA ARG A 631 -17.71 11.81 8.45
C ARG A 631 -19.05 11.50 9.12
N ALA A 632 -19.34 10.23 9.39
CA ALA A 632 -20.56 9.80 10.07
C ALA A 632 -20.60 10.29 11.52
N LEU A 633 -19.47 10.26 12.22
CA LEU A 633 -19.33 10.83 13.57
C LEU A 633 -19.50 12.36 13.58
N LYS A 634 -18.97 13.06 12.57
CA LYS A 634 -19.21 14.50 12.41
C LYS A 634 -20.71 14.78 12.26
N ARG A 635 -21.39 13.98 11.43
CA ARG A 635 -22.84 14.09 11.23
C ARG A 635 -23.62 13.84 12.51
N PHE A 636 -23.23 12.81 13.26
CA PHE A 636 -23.83 12.48 14.54
C PHE A 636 -23.89 13.69 15.49
N VAL A 637 -22.80 14.46 15.55
CA VAL A 637 -22.69 15.68 16.36
C VAL A 637 -23.51 16.83 15.77
N THR A 638 -23.35 17.13 14.47
CA THR A 638 -24.01 18.29 13.84
C THR A 638 -25.52 18.18 13.78
N ASP A 639 -26.07 16.95 13.74
CA ASP A 639 -27.52 16.74 13.73
C ASP A 639 -28.14 16.87 15.14
N ARG A 640 -27.32 16.98 16.21
CA ARG A 640 -27.79 17.02 17.62
C ARG A 640 -27.50 18.33 18.33
N VAL A 641 -26.41 19.00 17.98
CA VAL A 641 -25.97 20.22 18.66
C VAL A 641 -26.40 21.44 17.86
N ASP A 642 -27.00 22.42 18.53
CA ASP A 642 -27.38 23.66 17.87
C ASP A 642 -26.14 24.52 17.56
N PRO A 643 -26.01 25.11 16.36
CA PRO A 643 -24.92 26.00 16.01
C PRO A 643 -24.67 27.15 16.99
N SER A 644 -25.69 27.59 17.75
CA SER A 644 -25.55 28.65 18.75
C SER A 644 -24.58 28.34 19.89
N VAL A 645 -24.23 27.07 20.09
CA VAL A 645 -23.24 26.64 21.11
C VAL A 645 -21.86 27.25 20.83
N TYR A 646 -21.52 27.48 19.57
CA TYR A 646 -20.23 28.07 19.21
C TYR A 646 -20.34 29.58 18.99
N VAL A 647 -19.64 30.35 19.82
CA VAL A 647 -19.47 31.80 19.63
C VAL A 647 -18.07 32.06 19.04
N PRO A 648 -17.96 32.56 17.80
CA PRO A 648 -16.68 32.86 17.19
C PRO A 648 -15.90 33.91 17.98
N ILE A 649 -14.60 33.67 18.19
CA ILE A 649 -13.71 34.66 18.82
C ILE A 649 -13.34 35.73 17.78
N ARG A 650 -13.61 36.99 18.11
CA ARG A 650 -13.20 38.14 17.29
C ARG A 650 -11.79 38.60 17.69
N ASN A 651 -10.89 38.63 16.72
CA ASN A 651 -9.52 39.11 16.91
C ASN A 651 -9.47 40.64 16.98
N LYS A 652 -10.37 41.32 16.26
CA LYS A 652 -10.48 42.78 16.24
C LYS A 652 -11.94 43.21 16.06
N VAL A 653 -12.35 44.23 16.80
CA VAL A 653 -13.67 44.85 16.64
C VAL A 653 -13.62 45.82 15.47
N ALA A 654 -14.57 45.71 14.54
CA ALA A 654 -14.68 46.63 13.41
C ALA A 654 -15.25 47.99 13.85
N ASP A 655 -14.77 49.07 13.22
CA ASP A 655 -15.26 50.43 13.44
C ASP A 655 -15.63 51.13 12.12
N GLU A 656 -15.95 52.43 12.15
CA GLU A 656 -16.29 53.20 10.95
C GLU A 656 -15.15 53.27 9.92
N ASN A 657 -13.89 53.17 10.36
CA ASN A 657 -12.67 53.25 9.55
C ASN A 657 -12.16 51.87 9.11
N SER A 658 -12.80 50.77 9.54
CA SER A 658 -12.43 49.42 9.13
C SER A 658 -12.38 49.27 7.60
N PRO A 659 -11.30 48.67 7.04
CA PRO A 659 -11.18 48.48 5.60
C PRO A 659 -12.33 47.64 5.03
N LYS A 660 -12.83 48.04 3.86
CA LYS A 660 -13.88 47.33 3.13
C LYS A 660 -13.29 46.32 2.16
N ILE A 661 -13.83 45.11 2.12
CA ILE A 661 -13.43 44.02 1.23
C ILE A 661 -14.61 43.60 0.37
N ALA A 662 -14.41 43.50 -0.95
CA ALA A 662 -15.43 42.98 -1.86
C ALA A 662 -15.18 41.50 -2.14
N ILE A 663 -16.21 40.68 -2.05
CA ILE A 663 -16.14 39.24 -2.32
C ILE A 663 -17.17 38.91 -3.39
N ILE A 664 -16.73 38.30 -4.49
CA ILE A 664 -17.59 37.96 -5.63
C ILE A 664 -17.91 36.47 -5.59
N GLY A 665 -19.18 36.14 -5.34
CA GLY A 665 -19.71 34.78 -5.20
C GLY A 665 -19.99 34.42 -3.73
N ALA A 666 -21.23 34.05 -3.42
CA ALA A 666 -21.66 33.60 -2.09
C ALA A 666 -21.66 32.06 -1.97
N GLY A 667 -20.66 31.41 -2.59
CA GLY A 667 -20.38 29.98 -2.42
C GLY A 667 -19.55 29.70 -1.16
N PRO A 668 -19.15 28.43 -0.94
CA PRO A 668 -18.38 28.03 0.25
C PRO A 668 -17.07 28.80 0.42
N ALA A 669 -16.35 29.07 -0.67
CA ALA A 669 -15.11 29.85 -0.64
C ALA A 669 -15.35 31.31 -0.23
N GLY A 670 -16.31 31.99 -0.88
CA GLY A 670 -16.60 33.40 -0.63
C GLY A 670 -17.16 33.67 0.77
N LEU A 671 -18.12 32.86 1.21
CA LEU A 671 -18.69 32.97 2.56
C LEU A 671 -17.67 32.67 3.66
N THR A 672 -16.77 31.71 3.42
CA THR A 672 -15.67 31.42 4.36
C THR A 672 -14.70 32.60 4.46
N ALA A 673 -14.32 33.20 3.33
CA ALA A 673 -13.47 34.39 3.32
C ALA A 673 -14.13 35.55 4.07
N ALA A 674 -15.43 35.79 3.83
CA ALA A 674 -16.21 36.82 4.51
C ALA A 674 -16.23 36.61 6.03
N HIS A 675 -16.49 35.38 6.47
CA HIS A 675 -16.52 35.00 7.88
C HIS A 675 -15.19 35.31 8.58
N TYR A 676 -14.06 34.81 8.07
CA TYR A 676 -12.76 35.04 8.70
C TYR A 676 -12.27 36.49 8.61
N LEU A 677 -12.60 37.21 7.53
CA LEU A 677 -12.30 38.64 7.43
C LEU A 677 -13.12 39.45 8.46
N SER A 678 -14.40 39.13 8.66
CA SER A 678 -15.22 39.77 9.71
C SER A 678 -14.61 39.59 11.10
N LEU A 679 -14.17 38.37 11.46
CA LEU A 679 -13.54 38.10 12.74
C LEU A 679 -12.24 38.88 12.97
N ASN A 680 -11.59 39.33 11.88
CA ASN A 680 -10.39 40.17 11.90
C ASN A 680 -10.71 41.68 11.82
N GLY A 681 -11.97 42.08 11.95
CA GLY A 681 -12.40 43.48 12.03
C GLY A 681 -12.56 44.18 10.68
N TYR A 682 -12.67 43.43 9.59
CA TYR A 682 -12.93 43.96 8.24
C TYR A 682 -14.43 44.00 7.93
N LYS A 683 -14.85 44.96 7.09
CA LYS A 683 -16.22 45.03 6.57
C LYS A 683 -16.28 44.33 5.22
N ALA A 684 -16.89 43.15 5.15
CA ALA A 684 -16.97 42.35 3.94
C ALA A 684 -18.33 42.54 3.24
N THR A 685 -18.32 42.88 1.95
CA THR A 685 -19.52 42.85 1.10
C THR A 685 -19.43 41.67 0.15
N VAL A 686 -20.37 40.73 0.24
CA VAL A 686 -20.47 39.56 -0.63
C VAL A 686 -21.51 39.81 -1.72
N PHE A 687 -21.08 39.77 -2.97
CA PHE A 687 -21.95 39.95 -4.14
C PHE A 687 -22.29 38.59 -4.75
N GLU A 688 -23.59 38.32 -4.91
CA GLU A 688 -24.10 37.06 -5.44
C GLU A 688 -24.99 37.33 -6.66
N ALA A 689 -24.74 36.60 -7.76
CA ALA A 689 -25.49 36.75 -8.99
C ALA A 689 -26.91 36.16 -8.87
N GLU A 690 -27.07 35.11 -8.07
CA GLU A 690 -28.34 34.44 -7.84
C GLU A 690 -29.20 35.15 -6.76
N LYS A 691 -30.45 34.70 -6.62
CA LYS A 691 -31.41 35.24 -5.66
C LYS A 691 -31.08 34.94 -4.20
N LYS A 692 -30.34 33.86 -3.95
CA LYS A 692 -30.00 33.34 -2.62
C LYS A 692 -28.51 32.95 -2.57
N PRO A 693 -27.85 33.09 -1.40
CA PRO A 693 -26.49 32.62 -1.20
C PRO A 693 -26.42 31.08 -1.14
N GLY A 694 -25.21 30.54 -1.26
CA GLY A 694 -24.92 29.10 -1.18
C GLY A 694 -24.23 28.54 -2.43
N GLY A 695 -24.27 29.24 -3.55
CA GLY A 695 -23.57 28.86 -4.79
C GLY A 695 -23.86 27.43 -5.23
N MET A 696 -22.79 26.66 -5.53
CA MET A 696 -22.89 25.26 -5.98
C MET A 696 -23.51 24.31 -4.93
N MET A 697 -23.45 24.64 -3.63
CA MET A 697 -24.11 23.83 -2.58
C MET A 697 -25.63 23.82 -2.76
N PHE A 698 -26.18 24.95 -3.22
CA PHE A 698 -27.61 25.11 -3.45
C PHE A 698 -28.04 24.69 -4.86
N THR A 699 -27.19 24.98 -5.86
CA THR A 699 -27.54 24.81 -7.28
C THR A 699 -27.22 23.42 -7.82
N ALA A 700 -26.10 22.81 -7.45
CA ALA A 700 -25.64 21.55 -8.03
C ALA A 700 -25.98 20.33 -7.16
N ILE A 701 -25.86 20.42 -5.83
CA ILE A 701 -26.05 19.27 -4.94
C ILE A 701 -27.55 19.04 -4.67
N PRO A 702 -28.12 17.84 -4.91
CA PRO A 702 -29.52 17.55 -4.66
C PRO A 702 -29.92 17.55 -3.18
N SER A 703 -31.17 17.90 -2.87
CA SER A 703 -31.67 18.00 -1.48
C SER A 703 -31.67 16.69 -0.71
N TYR A 704 -31.70 15.54 -1.39
CA TYR A 704 -31.64 14.23 -0.76
C TYR A 704 -30.25 13.89 -0.19
N ARG A 705 -29.20 14.61 -0.63
CA ARG A 705 -27.84 14.56 -0.07
C ARG A 705 -27.57 15.75 0.85
N LEU A 706 -28.01 16.93 0.45
CA LEU A 706 -27.78 18.16 1.19
C LEU A 706 -29.08 18.98 1.32
N PRO A 707 -29.84 18.81 2.42
CA PRO A 707 -31.09 19.53 2.63
C PRO A 707 -30.90 21.06 2.62
N ARG A 708 -31.87 21.78 2.06
CA ARG A 708 -31.77 23.25 1.89
C ARG A 708 -31.79 24.00 3.21
N GLU A 709 -32.62 23.54 4.15
CA GLU A 709 -32.72 24.12 5.50
C GLU A 709 -31.37 24.06 6.24
N ILE A 710 -30.57 23.01 6.02
CA ILE A 710 -29.22 22.88 6.60
C ILE A 710 -28.28 23.93 6.03
N ILE A 711 -28.29 24.14 4.71
CA ILE A 711 -27.47 25.18 4.06
C ILE A 711 -27.87 26.56 4.59
N GLU A 712 -29.17 26.86 4.63
CA GLU A 712 -29.69 28.16 5.08
C GLU A 712 -29.31 28.44 6.54
N LYS A 713 -29.53 27.48 7.46
CA LYS A 713 -29.16 27.61 8.88
C LYS A 713 -27.66 27.83 9.08
N GLU A 714 -26.81 27.14 8.31
CA GLU A 714 -25.36 27.35 8.41
C GLU A 714 -24.94 28.71 7.87
N ILE A 715 -25.48 29.16 6.73
CA ILE A 715 -25.17 30.49 6.20
C ILE A 715 -25.59 31.57 7.21
N GLU A 716 -26.79 31.47 7.79
CA GLU A 716 -27.25 32.39 8.84
C GLU A 716 -26.29 32.47 10.02
N SER A 717 -25.69 31.34 10.43
CA SER A 717 -24.68 31.32 11.51
C SER A 717 -23.35 31.99 11.17
N LEU A 718 -23.09 32.28 9.89
CA LEU A 718 -21.85 32.93 9.42
C LEU A 718 -21.99 34.43 9.26
N ILE A 719 -23.20 34.93 8.98
CA ILE A 719 -23.45 36.34 8.73
C ILE A 719 -23.55 37.08 10.06
N ASP A 720 -22.68 38.07 10.24
CA ASP A 720 -22.73 39.00 11.37
C ASP A 720 -22.80 40.45 10.88
N GLU A 721 -22.77 41.42 11.80
CA GLU A 721 -22.93 42.83 11.48
C GLU A 721 -21.85 43.42 10.54
N ASN A 722 -20.74 42.71 10.32
CA ASN A 722 -19.67 43.15 9.41
C ASN A 722 -19.78 42.54 8.01
N ILE A 723 -20.75 41.66 7.77
CA ILE A 723 -20.95 40.99 6.48
C ILE A 723 -22.23 41.49 5.84
N GLU A 724 -22.09 42.20 4.71
CA GLU A 724 -23.21 42.65 3.90
C GLU A 724 -23.39 41.70 2.70
N LEU A 725 -24.56 41.10 2.55
CA LEU A 725 -24.88 40.22 1.41
C LEU A 725 -25.75 40.94 0.36
N LYS A 726 -25.26 41.01 -0.88
CA LYS A 726 -25.95 41.62 -2.04
C LYS A 726 -26.24 40.58 -3.12
N CYS A 727 -27.43 40.00 -3.08
CA CYS A 727 -27.93 39.07 -4.10
C CYS A 727 -28.39 39.80 -5.37
N ASN A 728 -28.59 39.06 -6.46
CA ASN A 728 -28.94 39.59 -7.79
C ASN A 728 -27.95 40.64 -8.32
N THR A 729 -26.67 40.52 -7.98
CA THR A 729 -25.61 41.44 -8.39
C THR A 729 -24.47 40.65 -9.04
N ALA A 730 -24.39 40.68 -10.36
CA ALA A 730 -23.41 39.91 -11.13
C ALA A 730 -22.20 40.75 -11.56
N LEU A 731 -21.00 40.18 -11.42
CA LEU A 731 -19.76 40.75 -11.97
C LEU A 731 -19.82 40.83 -13.49
N GLY A 732 -19.35 41.91 -14.08
CA GLY A 732 -19.34 42.15 -15.53
C GLY A 732 -20.69 42.63 -16.10
N LYS A 733 -21.77 42.57 -15.31
CA LYS A 733 -23.09 43.09 -15.66
C LYS A 733 -23.51 44.28 -14.78
N ASP A 734 -23.52 44.08 -13.47
CA ASP A 734 -24.03 45.06 -12.50
C ASP A 734 -22.88 45.79 -11.79
N ILE A 735 -21.74 45.11 -11.59
CA ILE A 735 -20.53 45.65 -10.97
C ILE A 735 -19.27 45.27 -11.78
N ASN A 736 -18.21 46.06 -11.63
CA ASN A 736 -16.89 45.74 -12.18
C ASN A 736 -15.77 46.04 -11.17
N ILE A 737 -14.60 45.44 -11.39
CA ILE A 737 -13.49 45.47 -10.42
C ILE A 737 -12.98 46.90 -10.19
N ASP A 738 -12.81 47.70 -11.25
CA ASP A 738 -12.38 49.10 -11.15
C ASP A 738 -13.37 49.95 -10.34
N GLY A 739 -14.67 49.71 -10.52
CA GLY A 739 -15.75 50.34 -9.77
C GLY A 739 -15.67 50.03 -8.28
N LEU A 740 -15.42 48.77 -7.91
CA LEU A 740 -15.27 48.39 -6.51
C LEU A 740 -14.10 49.13 -5.84
N PHE A 741 -12.94 49.25 -6.51
CA PHE A 741 -11.86 50.05 -5.94
C PHE A 741 -12.21 51.54 -5.81
N LYS A 742 -12.98 52.11 -6.76
CA LYS A 742 -13.49 53.50 -6.67
C LYS A 742 -14.49 53.68 -5.51
N ASP A 743 -15.27 52.65 -5.20
CA ASP A 743 -16.22 52.63 -4.07
C ASP A 743 -15.53 52.45 -2.70
N GLY A 744 -14.19 52.40 -2.69
CA GLY A 744 -13.37 52.40 -1.49
C GLY A 744 -13.02 51.01 -0.95
N TYR A 745 -13.32 49.94 -1.69
CA TYR A 745 -12.86 48.59 -1.34
C TYR A 745 -11.33 48.50 -1.48
N LYS A 746 -10.66 47.94 -0.46
CA LYS A 746 -9.19 47.82 -0.40
C LYS A 746 -8.66 46.55 -1.04
N ALA A 747 -9.49 45.52 -1.13
CA ALA A 747 -9.19 44.28 -1.82
C ALA A 747 -10.46 43.65 -2.40
N VAL A 748 -10.29 42.84 -3.44
CA VAL A 748 -11.37 42.08 -4.11
C VAL A 748 -10.99 40.60 -4.13
N PHE A 749 -11.91 39.73 -3.71
CA PHE A 749 -11.76 38.28 -3.81
C PHE A 749 -12.76 37.69 -4.81
N LEU A 750 -12.25 36.98 -5.81
CA LEU A 750 -13.04 36.30 -6.84
C LEU A 750 -13.23 34.82 -6.45
N ALA A 751 -14.46 34.44 -6.10
CA ALA A 751 -14.82 33.12 -5.60
C ALA A 751 -15.96 32.48 -6.40
N LEU A 752 -15.92 32.63 -7.73
CA LEU A 752 -16.92 32.09 -8.65
C LEU A 752 -16.80 30.55 -8.74
N GLY A 753 -17.91 29.84 -8.53
CA GLY A 753 -17.95 28.37 -8.67
C GLY A 753 -17.94 27.92 -10.14
N ALA A 754 -17.67 26.63 -10.38
CA ALA A 754 -17.68 26.02 -11.71
C ALA A 754 -19.11 25.74 -12.23
N HIS A 755 -19.87 26.81 -12.48
CA HIS A 755 -21.30 26.74 -12.79
C HIS A 755 -21.63 26.60 -14.29
N LYS A 756 -20.62 26.51 -15.17
CA LYS A 756 -20.79 26.25 -16.61
C LYS A 756 -20.39 24.81 -16.95
N SER A 757 -21.25 24.05 -17.63
CA SER A 757 -20.90 22.72 -18.15
C SER A 757 -20.07 22.84 -19.44
N LYS A 758 -19.10 21.93 -19.65
CA LYS A 758 -18.36 21.87 -20.92
C LYS A 758 -19.16 21.12 -22.00
N PRO A 759 -19.16 21.60 -23.26
CA PRO A 759 -19.82 20.91 -24.36
C PRO A 759 -19.06 19.64 -24.80
N LEU A 760 -19.78 18.63 -25.28
CA LEU A 760 -19.29 17.41 -25.91
C LEU A 760 -18.60 17.66 -27.24
N GLN A 761 -18.98 18.73 -27.95
CA GLN A 761 -18.49 19.08 -29.28
C GLN A 761 -18.80 17.98 -30.32
N ILE A 762 -20.02 17.45 -30.27
CA ILE A 762 -20.53 16.45 -31.22
C ILE A 762 -21.76 16.98 -31.96
N GLU A 763 -22.05 16.42 -33.13
CA GLU A 763 -23.21 16.79 -33.94
C GLU A 763 -24.52 16.57 -33.15
N GLY A 764 -25.42 17.55 -33.18
CA GLY A 764 -26.75 17.49 -32.56
C GLY A 764 -26.81 17.89 -31.07
N GLU A 765 -25.74 18.45 -30.51
CA GLU A 765 -25.66 18.84 -29.09
C GLU A 765 -26.66 19.93 -28.66
N ASP A 766 -27.05 20.84 -29.55
CA ASP A 766 -28.00 21.92 -29.26
C ASP A 766 -29.49 21.52 -29.41
N ALA A 767 -29.78 20.22 -29.56
CA ALA A 767 -31.13 19.72 -29.80
C ALA A 767 -32.04 19.85 -28.57
N ASP A 768 -33.35 20.04 -28.81
CA ASP A 768 -34.34 20.01 -27.73
C ASP A 768 -34.38 18.62 -27.08
N GLY A 769 -34.28 18.57 -25.75
CA GLY A 769 -34.13 17.34 -24.98
C GLY A 769 -32.69 17.02 -24.55
N VAL A 770 -31.69 17.80 -24.97
CA VAL A 770 -30.31 17.73 -24.48
C VAL A 770 -30.08 18.83 -23.44
N TYR A 771 -29.61 18.45 -22.26
CA TYR A 771 -29.41 19.37 -21.14
C TYR A 771 -27.99 19.24 -20.56
N PRO A 772 -27.27 20.35 -20.37
CA PRO A 772 -26.05 20.34 -19.58
C PRO A 772 -26.34 20.00 -18.11
N SER A 773 -25.46 19.24 -17.45
CA SER A 773 -25.68 18.72 -16.09
C SER A 773 -25.97 19.79 -15.05
N ILE A 774 -25.20 20.88 -15.06
CA ILE A 774 -25.37 21.97 -14.07
C ILE A 774 -26.68 22.71 -14.30
N GLN A 775 -27.08 22.93 -15.55
CA GLN A 775 -28.38 23.51 -15.85
C GLN A 775 -29.51 22.59 -15.39
N PHE A 776 -29.42 21.29 -15.68
CA PHE A 776 -30.42 20.30 -15.28
C PHE A 776 -30.61 20.28 -13.75
N LEU A 777 -29.51 20.22 -13.00
CA LEU A 777 -29.53 20.20 -11.54
C LEU A 777 -29.99 21.54 -10.96
N ARG A 778 -29.47 22.67 -11.45
CA ARG A 778 -29.86 24.01 -10.97
C ARG A 778 -31.33 24.28 -11.20
N ASP A 779 -31.84 24.05 -12.40
CA ASP A 779 -33.24 24.32 -12.74
C ASP A 779 -34.18 23.43 -11.93
N PHE A 780 -33.79 22.19 -11.62
CA PHE A 780 -34.53 21.34 -10.69
C PHE A 780 -34.48 21.91 -9.26
N ASN A 781 -33.29 22.21 -8.75
CA ASN A 781 -33.04 22.61 -7.37
C ASN A 781 -33.60 24.00 -7.01
N VAL A 782 -33.56 24.93 -7.95
CA VAL A 782 -33.94 26.34 -7.74
C VAL A 782 -35.34 26.64 -8.30
N LEU A 783 -35.71 26.05 -9.44
CA LEU A 783 -36.96 26.36 -10.13
C LEU A 783 -37.99 25.22 -10.07
N GLY A 784 -37.63 24.05 -9.53
CA GLY A 784 -38.51 22.89 -9.47
C GLY A 784 -38.81 22.25 -10.84
N LYS A 785 -38.03 22.57 -11.87
CA LYS A 785 -38.28 22.06 -13.23
C LYS A 785 -37.92 20.59 -13.35
N LYS A 786 -38.84 19.79 -13.90
CA LYS A 786 -38.68 18.35 -14.17
C LYS A 786 -38.44 18.13 -15.67
N TYR A 787 -37.18 17.97 -16.07
CA TYR A 787 -36.79 17.76 -17.47
C TYR A 787 -36.68 16.29 -17.89
N ALA A 788 -36.50 15.37 -16.95
CA ALA A 788 -36.28 13.95 -17.26
C ALA A 788 -37.60 13.28 -17.70
N LYS A 789 -37.63 12.85 -18.96
CA LYS A 789 -38.79 12.20 -19.58
C LYS A 789 -38.36 11.00 -20.40
N GLY A 790 -39.17 9.93 -20.37
CA GLY A 790 -38.98 8.75 -21.21
C GLY A 790 -37.67 8.01 -20.91
N LEU A 791 -36.92 7.69 -21.94
CA LEU A 791 -35.58 7.09 -21.85
C LEU A 791 -34.54 8.19 -21.63
N VAL A 792 -33.88 8.19 -20.47
CA VAL A 792 -32.94 9.22 -20.05
C VAL A 792 -31.51 8.69 -20.14
N GLY A 793 -30.66 9.36 -20.92
CA GLY A 793 -29.23 9.11 -20.97
C GLY A 793 -28.45 10.12 -20.15
N VAL A 794 -27.40 9.71 -19.47
CA VAL A 794 -26.45 10.61 -18.80
C VAL A 794 -25.04 10.26 -19.26
N ILE A 795 -24.30 11.22 -19.82
CA ILE A 795 -22.92 11.01 -20.25
C ILE A 795 -21.98 11.54 -19.17
N GLY A 796 -21.17 10.68 -18.58
CA GLY A 796 -20.19 11.07 -17.55
C GLY A 796 -19.96 10.00 -16.48
N GLY A 797 -18.99 10.23 -15.60
CA GLY A 797 -18.70 9.32 -14.48
C GLY A 797 -18.39 10.02 -13.16
N GLY A 798 -18.48 11.35 -13.11
CA GLY A 798 -18.26 12.14 -11.89
C GLY A 798 -19.52 12.31 -11.04
N ASN A 799 -19.39 12.94 -9.88
CA ASN A 799 -20.49 13.13 -8.93
C ASN A 799 -21.71 13.81 -9.57
N SER A 800 -21.52 14.83 -10.40
CA SER A 800 -22.63 15.51 -11.10
C SER A 800 -23.40 14.60 -12.05
N ALA A 801 -22.74 13.61 -12.66
CA ALA A 801 -23.40 12.62 -13.52
C ALA A 801 -24.27 11.66 -12.69
N VAL A 802 -23.73 11.18 -11.56
CA VAL A 802 -24.45 10.32 -10.63
C VAL A 802 -25.64 11.06 -10.00
N ASP A 803 -25.44 12.29 -9.55
CA ASP A 803 -26.51 13.14 -9.00
C ASP A 803 -27.59 13.43 -10.05
N ALA A 804 -27.22 13.75 -11.29
CA ALA A 804 -28.19 13.96 -12.37
C ALA A 804 -29.01 12.69 -12.66
N ALA A 805 -28.37 11.52 -12.71
CA ALA A 805 -29.05 10.24 -12.93
C ALA A 805 -30.01 9.90 -11.78
N ARG A 806 -29.58 10.12 -10.53
CA ARG A 806 -30.38 9.90 -9.32
C ARG A 806 -31.52 10.92 -9.18
N VAL A 807 -31.34 12.16 -9.65
CA VAL A 807 -32.44 13.13 -9.76
C VAL A 807 -33.42 12.69 -10.85
N ALA A 808 -32.95 12.23 -12.00
CA ALA A 808 -33.78 11.78 -13.11
C ALA A 808 -34.65 10.57 -12.73
N VAL A 809 -34.10 9.57 -12.04
CA VAL A 809 -34.87 8.35 -11.65
C VAL A 809 -36.00 8.63 -10.65
N ARG A 810 -35.99 9.80 -10.01
CA ARG A 810 -37.02 10.27 -9.07
C ARG A 810 -38.10 11.15 -9.73
N GLN A 811 -37.99 11.42 -11.03
CA GLN A 811 -39.00 12.19 -11.77
C GLN A 811 -40.04 11.23 -12.36
N GLU A 812 -41.32 11.58 -12.21
CA GLU A 812 -42.46 10.71 -12.58
C GLU A 812 -42.50 10.33 -14.07
N ASP A 813 -42.00 11.19 -14.95
CA ASP A 813 -42.02 10.98 -16.40
C ASP A 813 -40.82 10.15 -16.91
N ALA A 814 -39.83 9.84 -16.06
CA ALA A 814 -38.67 9.04 -16.42
C ALA A 814 -39.01 7.54 -16.36
N LYS A 815 -38.81 6.82 -17.47
CA LYS A 815 -39.05 5.37 -17.55
C LYS A 815 -37.80 4.56 -17.21
N GLU A 816 -36.67 4.98 -17.76
CA GLU A 816 -35.38 4.30 -17.61
C GLU A 816 -34.28 5.35 -17.63
N VAL A 817 -33.23 5.14 -16.84
CA VAL A 817 -32.08 6.04 -16.74
C VAL A 817 -30.81 5.23 -16.94
N THR A 818 -29.97 5.66 -17.87
CA THR A 818 -28.72 4.98 -18.24
C THR A 818 -27.55 5.95 -18.20
N ILE A 819 -26.50 5.61 -17.45
CA ILE A 819 -25.21 6.31 -17.52
C ILE A 819 -24.33 5.64 -18.58
N PHE A 820 -23.79 6.45 -19.50
CA PHE A 820 -22.76 6.06 -20.46
C PHE A 820 -21.40 6.57 -20.00
N TYR A 821 -20.48 5.64 -19.72
CA TYR A 821 -19.13 5.96 -19.27
C TYR A 821 -18.06 5.30 -20.15
N ARG A 822 -17.06 6.09 -20.57
CA ARG A 822 -16.01 5.66 -21.51
C ARG A 822 -14.99 4.66 -20.95
N ARG A 823 -14.94 4.46 -19.63
CA ARG A 823 -14.04 3.50 -18.95
C ARG A 823 -14.86 2.52 -18.11
N THR A 824 -14.21 1.71 -17.27
CA THR A 824 -14.91 0.81 -16.34
C THR A 824 -15.33 1.52 -15.07
N ARG A 825 -16.16 0.86 -14.24
CA ARG A 825 -16.62 1.38 -12.94
C ARG A 825 -15.45 1.83 -12.07
N ASN A 826 -14.36 1.06 -12.04
CA ASN A 826 -13.19 1.33 -11.19
C ASN A 826 -12.47 2.65 -11.54
N GLU A 827 -12.70 3.23 -12.73
CA GLU A 827 -12.14 4.52 -13.11
C GLU A 827 -13.15 5.68 -13.01
N MET A 828 -14.37 5.45 -12.50
CA MET A 828 -15.35 6.53 -12.29
C MET A 828 -14.87 7.48 -11.18
N PRO A 829 -14.86 8.81 -11.41
CA PRO A 829 -14.49 9.77 -10.36
C PRO A 829 -15.54 9.99 -9.25
N ALA A 830 -16.78 9.52 -9.43
CA ALA A 830 -17.81 9.64 -8.40
C ALA A 830 -17.51 8.78 -7.17
N TYR A 831 -18.05 9.15 -6.01
CA TYR A 831 -17.87 8.37 -4.79
C TYR A 831 -18.50 6.98 -4.94
N GLU A 832 -17.79 5.93 -4.49
CA GLU A 832 -18.21 4.53 -4.66
C GLU A 832 -19.60 4.27 -4.06
N GLU A 833 -19.84 4.79 -2.86
CA GLU A 833 -21.13 4.73 -2.18
C GLU A 833 -22.31 5.33 -2.98
N GLU A 834 -22.04 6.37 -3.78
CA GLU A 834 -23.03 7.04 -4.62
C GLU A 834 -23.30 6.22 -5.89
N ILE A 835 -22.25 5.61 -6.47
CA ILE A 835 -22.37 4.69 -7.60
C ILE A 835 -23.20 3.46 -7.19
N GLU A 836 -22.93 2.89 -6.01
CA GLU A 836 -23.70 1.77 -5.48
C GLU A 836 -25.15 2.13 -5.23
N ALA A 837 -25.41 3.28 -4.59
CA ALA A 837 -26.76 3.75 -4.33
C ALA A 837 -27.54 3.98 -5.63
N MET A 838 -26.89 4.52 -6.65
CA MET A 838 -27.45 4.75 -7.98
C MET A 838 -27.86 3.43 -8.66
N ILE A 839 -26.99 2.42 -8.66
CA ILE A 839 -27.29 1.10 -9.23
C ILE A 839 -28.43 0.42 -8.47
N GLN A 840 -28.42 0.49 -7.14
CA GLN A 840 -29.51 -0.03 -6.30
C GLN A 840 -30.85 0.67 -6.57
N GLU A 841 -30.82 1.94 -6.97
CA GLU A 841 -31.99 2.70 -7.41
C GLU A 841 -32.44 2.34 -8.84
N GLY A 842 -31.79 1.40 -9.51
CA GLY A 842 -32.20 0.88 -10.82
C GLY A 842 -31.77 1.76 -12.00
N VAL A 843 -30.73 2.57 -11.83
CA VAL A 843 -30.06 3.23 -12.96
C VAL A 843 -29.11 2.24 -13.62
N ASN A 844 -29.15 2.15 -14.93
CA ASN A 844 -28.26 1.31 -15.72
C ASN A 844 -26.90 1.98 -15.89
N LEU A 845 -25.81 1.21 -15.76
CA LEU A 845 -24.45 1.70 -15.98
C LEU A 845 -23.82 0.96 -17.16
N GLU A 846 -23.71 1.64 -18.30
CA GLU A 846 -23.00 1.14 -19.48
C GLU A 846 -21.57 1.69 -19.50
N THR A 847 -20.61 0.80 -19.27
CA THR A 847 -19.18 1.12 -19.26
C THR A 847 -18.55 0.84 -20.61
N LEU A 848 -17.36 1.41 -20.84
CA LEU A 848 -16.61 1.34 -22.09
C LEU A 848 -17.38 1.92 -23.29
N ILE A 849 -18.25 2.90 -23.08
CA ILE A 849 -19.05 3.54 -24.13
C ILE A 849 -18.61 5.00 -24.33
N THR A 850 -18.35 5.38 -25.58
CA THR A 850 -18.06 6.77 -25.97
C THR A 850 -19.14 7.27 -26.94
N PRO A 851 -19.76 8.44 -26.69
CA PRO A 851 -20.72 9.03 -27.62
C PRO A 851 -20.03 9.53 -28.90
N VAL A 852 -20.68 9.33 -30.05
CA VAL A 852 -20.17 9.73 -31.38
C VAL A 852 -20.96 10.92 -31.92
N ARG A 853 -22.30 10.86 -31.90
CA ARG A 853 -23.20 11.96 -32.28
C ARG A 853 -24.59 11.78 -31.67
N ILE A 854 -25.35 12.87 -31.63
CA ILE A 854 -26.74 12.90 -31.15
C ILE A 854 -27.68 12.81 -32.34
N ILE A 855 -28.57 11.82 -32.31
CA ILE A 855 -29.58 11.59 -33.36
C ILE A 855 -30.80 12.43 -33.04
N THR A 856 -31.21 13.26 -34.00
CA THR A 856 -32.37 14.16 -33.86
C THR A 856 -33.47 13.81 -34.86
N LYS A 857 -34.71 14.08 -34.47
CA LYS A 857 -35.89 14.01 -35.33
C LYS A 857 -36.70 15.29 -35.11
N ASP A 858 -36.96 16.04 -36.17
CA ASP A 858 -37.67 17.33 -36.13
C ASP A 858 -37.05 18.36 -35.13
N GLY A 859 -35.71 18.34 -34.99
CA GLY A 859 -34.97 19.22 -34.07
C GLY A 859 -34.98 18.79 -32.60
N ARG A 860 -35.63 17.65 -32.28
CA ARG A 860 -35.69 17.05 -30.94
C ARG A 860 -34.81 15.81 -30.87
N LEU A 861 -34.25 15.54 -29.69
CA LEU A 861 -33.52 14.31 -29.39
C LEU A 861 -34.38 13.07 -29.69
N ALA A 862 -33.79 12.10 -30.40
CA ALA A 862 -34.37 10.78 -30.67
C ALA A 862 -33.45 9.61 -30.27
N GLY A 863 -32.15 9.86 -30.11
CA GLY A 863 -31.19 8.86 -29.66
C GLY A 863 -29.74 9.36 -29.60
N LEU A 864 -28.85 8.51 -29.12
CA LEU A 864 -27.41 8.74 -29.02
C LEU A 864 -26.67 7.62 -29.75
N GLU A 865 -25.84 7.97 -30.74
CA GLU A 865 -24.94 7.02 -31.37
C GLU A 865 -23.69 6.86 -30.49
N CYS A 866 -23.37 5.62 -30.16
CA CYS A 866 -22.36 5.22 -29.19
C CYS A 866 -21.38 4.23 -29.83
N GLN A 867 -20.14 4.23 -29.37
CA GLN A 867 -19.08 3.30 -29.80
C GLN A 867 -18.48 2.58 -28.58
N ARG A 868 -18.22 1.27 -28.73
CA ARG A 868 -17.61 0.45 -27.67
C ARG A 868 -16.10 0.65 -27.62
N ASN A 869 -15.53 0.48 -26.43
CA ASN A 869 -14.12 0.64 -26.15
C ASN A 869 -13.52 -0.63 -25.52
N LYS A 870 -12.21 -0.80 -25.69
CA LYS A 870 -11.38 -1.69 -24.87
C LYS A 870 -10.41 -0.86 -24.03
N LEU A 871 -9.90 -1.42 -22.93
CA LEU A 871 -8.87 -0.74 -22.15
C LEU A 871 -7.50 -0.90 -22.83
N GLY A 872 -6.88 0.21 -23.17
CA GLY A 872 -5.48 0.29 -23.59
C GLY A 872 -4.54 0.55 -22.41
N GLU A 873 -3.35 1.05 -22.73
CA GLU A 873 -2.32 1.38 -21.73
C GLU A 873 -2.80 2.45 -20.73
N PRO A 874 -2.31 2.40 -19.48
CA PRO A 874 -2.48 3.48 -18.51
C PRO A 874 -1.98 4.83 -19.04
N ASP A 875 -2.72 5.90 -18.77
CA ASP A 875 -2.22 7.26 -18.93
C ASP A 875 -1.31 7.66 -17.74
N ALA A 876 -0.78 8.88 -17.76
CA ALA A 876 0.10 9.40 -16.71
C ALA A 876 -0.56 9.44 -15.31
N SER A 877 -1.90 9.38 -15.23
CA SER A 877 -2.63 9.27 -13.95
C SER A 877 -2.83 7.82 -13.48
N GLY A 878 -2.31 6.85 -14.24
CA GLY A 878 -2.50 5.41 -14.01
C GLY A 878 -3.86 4.89 -14.49
N ARG A 879 -4.73 5.73 -15.05
CA ARG A 879 -6.04 5.32 -15.57
C ARG A 879 -5.87 4.75 -16.97
N ARG A 880 -6.44 3.57 -17.24
CA ARG A 880 -6.38 2.98 -18.57
C ARG A 880 -7.09 3.85 -19.60
N ARG A 881 -6.45 4.02 -20.76
CA ARG A 881 -7.03 4.80 -21.86
C ARG A 881 -8.13 3.97 -22.54
N PRO A 882 -9.31 4.55 -22.81
CA PRO A 882 -10.29 3.89 -23.67
C PRO A 882 -9.78 3.91 -25.11
N VAL A 883 -9.78 2.74 -25.75
CA VAL A 883 -9.42 2.55 -27.16
C VAL A 883 -10.67 2.11 -27.90
N PRO A 884 -11.16 2.88 -28.88
CA PRO A 884 -12.30 2.52 -29.72
C PRO A 884 -12.17 1.13 -30.35
N ILE A 885 -13.29 0.41 -30.44
CA ILE A 885 -13.44 -0.80 -31.23
C ILE A 885 -14.15 -0.40 -32.53
N GLU A 886 -13.42 -0.40 -33.65
CA GLU A 886 -13.99 -0.08 -34.96
C GLU A 886 -15.14 -1.04 -35.33
N GLY A 887 -16.23 -0.49 -35.88
CA GLY A 887 -17.40 -1.28 -36.31
C GLY A 887 -18.34 -1.68 -35.16
N SER A 888 -18.16 -1.12 -33.97
CA SER A 888 -18.98 -1.42 -32.78
C SER A 888 -20.06 -0.36 -32.49
N GLU A 889 -20.33 0.51 -33.46
CA GLU A 889 -21.28 1.61 -33.33
C GLU A 889 -22.72 1.10 -33.22
N TYR A 890 -23.50 1.69 -32.31
CA TYR A 890 -24.93 1.41 -32.15
C TYR A 890 -25.67 2.68 -31.70
N VAL A 891 -26.99 2.70 -31.93
CA VAL A 891 -27.85 3.82 -31.51
C VAL A 891 -28.66 3.41 -30.29
N ALA A 892 -28.49 4.14 -29.19
CA ALA A 892 -29.34 4.04 -28.01
C ALA A 892 -30.51 5.03 -28.16
N PRO A 893 -31.78 4.57 -28.19
CA PRO A 893 -32.93 5.48 -28.26
C PRO A 893 -33.05 6.25 -26.94
N LEU A 894 -33.22 7.58 -27.02
CA LEU A 894 -33.29 8.47 -25.87
C LEU A 894 -34.32 9.59 -26.12
N ASP A 895 -35.05 9.94 -25.08
CA ASP A 895 -36.00 11.06 -25.06
C ASP A 895 -35.43 12.28 -24.31
N THR A 896 -34.48 12.03 -23.40
CA THR A 896 -33.74 13.06 -22.65
C THR A 896 -32.25 12.67 -22.56
N LEU A 897 -31.35 13.63 -22.75
CA LEU A 897 -29.91 13.44 -22.58
C LEU A 897 -29.34 14.49 -21.62
N VAL A 898 -28.58 14.05 -20.63
CA VAL A 898 -27.84 14.93 -19.71
C VAL A 898 -26.33 14.79 -19.96
N VAL A 899 -25.66 15.91 -20.18
CA VAL A 899 -24.23 15.96 -20.49
C VAL A 899 -23.44 16.39 -19.26
N ALA A 900 -22.61 15.48 -18.71
CA ALA A 900 -21.88 15.64 -17.46
C ALA A 900 -20.38 15.25 -17.60
N ILE A 901 -19.71 15.78 -18.63
CA ILE A 901 -18.30 15.43 -18.94
C ILE A 901 -17.26 16.28 -18.23
N SER A 902 -17.60 17.51 -17.82
CA SER A 902 -16.77 18.44 -17.03
C SER A 902 -17.53 19.76 -16.79
N GLU A 903 -17.01 20.59 -15.91
CA GLU A 903 -17.54 21.89 -15.51
C GLU A 903 -16.40 22.94 -15.54
N GLY A 904 -16.76 24.22 -15.58
CA GLY A 904 -15.84 25.35 -15.61
C GLY A 904 -16.48 26.62 -15.05
N SER A 905 -15.65 27.61 -14.71
CA SER A 905 -16.11 28.89 -14.18
C SER A 905 -16.36 29.91 -15.29
N ASP A 906 -17.20 30.90 -15.01
CA ASP A 906 -17.45 31.99 -15.95
C ASP A 906 -16.28 33.00 -15.91
N ILE A 907 -15.31 32.81 -16.81
CA ILE A 907 -14.19 33.72 -16.98
C ILE A 907 -14.53 34.91 -17.91
N ASP A 908 -15.63 34.83 -18.66
CA ASP A 908 -16.03 35.86 -19.63
C ASP A 908 -16.43 37.14 -18.88
N CYS A 909 -17.11 37.00 -17.74
CA CYS A 909 -17.51 38.13 -16.90
C CYS A 909 -16.32 38.92 -16.31
N ILE A 910 -15.15 38.28 -16.19
CA ILE A 910 -13.90 38.90 -15.75
C ILE A 910 -13.28 39.72 -16.89
N SER A 911 -13.34 39.20 -18.12
CA SER A 911 -12.79 39.86 -19.31
C SER A 911 -13.52 41.16 -19.70
N VAL A 912 -14.83 41.24 -19.45
CA VAL A 912 -15.69 42.40 -19.78
C VAL A 912 -15.55 43.55 -18.76
N ALA A 913 -14.97 43.31 -17.59
CA ALA A 913 -15.00 44.24 -16.46
C ALA A 913 -14.01 45.44 -16.53
N GLY A 914 -12.92 45.38 -17.31
CA GLY A 914 -11.88 46.43 -17.44
C GLY A 914 -11.17 46.82 -16.11
N SER A 915 -9.94 47.33 -16.04
CA SER A 915 -8.77 47.41 -16.91
C SER A 915 -7.55 46.89 -16.12
N MET A 916 -6.55 46.30 -16.81
CA MET A 916 -5.66 45.17 -16.39
C MET A 916 -6.34 43.81 -16.56
N GLU A 917 -6.08 43.16 -17.70
CA GLU A 917 -6.51 41.80 -18.02
C GLU A 917 -6.01 40.85 -16.94
N ILE A 918 -6.90 40.44 -16.03
CA ILE A 918 -6.62 39.35 -15.11
C ILE A 918 -6.30 38.13 -15.97
N GLU A 919 -5.14 37.53 -15.77
CA GLU A 919 -4.73 36.39 -16.59
C GLU A 919 -5.66 35.20 -16.35
N THR A 920 -6.21 34.65 -17.43
CA THR A 920 -7.08 33.48 -17.41
C THR A 920 -6.47 32.35 -18.23
N ASP A 921 -6.91 31.13 -17.97
CA ASP A 921 -6.70 29.98 -18.84
C ASP A 921 -8.05 29.60 -19.47
N PRO A 922 -8.30 29.98 -20.74
CA PRO A 922 -9.55 29.65 -21.43
C PRO A 922 -9.81 28.16 -21.59
N LYS A 923 -8.76 27.31 -21.65
CA LYS A 923 -8.92 25.86 -21.81
C LYS A 923 -9.37 25.21 -20.50
N ALA A 924 -8.79 25.66 -19.39
CA ALA A 924 -9.18 25.22 -18.07
C ALA A 924 -10.48 25.90 -17.58
N SER A 925 -10.82 27.07 -18.15
CA SER A 925 -11.88 27.96 -17.66
C SER A 925 -11.60 28.44 -16.23
N THR A 926 -10.34 28.82 -15.97
CA THR A 926 -9.85 29.25 -14.66
C THR A 926 -9.08 30.58 -14.72
N VAL A 927 -8.85 31.20 -13.56
CA VAL A 927 -7.99 32.37 -13.37
C VAL A 927 -6.61 31.91 -12.93
N LYS A 928 -5.56 32.49 -13.51
CA LYS A 928 -4.18 32.24 -13.07
C LYS A 928 -3.89 33.04 -11.83
N VAL A 929 -3.35 32.36 -10.82
CA VAL A 929 -2.86 32.96 -9.59
C VAL A 929 -1.53 32.34 -9.21
N ASP A 930 -0.81 33.03 -8.36
CA ASP A 930 0.21 32.39 -7.55
C ASP A 930 -0.48 31.45 -6.55
N MET A 931 -0.19 30.14 -6.62
CA MET A 931 -0.90 29.13 -5.82
C MET A 931 -0.60 29.21 -4.32
N GLU A 932 0.50 29.86 -3.91
CA GLU A 932 0.85 30.06 -2.51
C GLU A 932 0.11 31.25 -1.89
N THR A 933 -0.18 32.28 -2.68
CA THR A 933 -0.73 33.56 -2.20
C THR A 933 -2.15 33.85 -2.68
N LEU A 934 -2.63 33.11 -3.69
CA LEU A 934 -3.89 33.34 -4.40
C LEU A 934 -3.99 34.71 -5.09
N CYS A 935 -2.86 35.42 -5.24
CA CYS A 935 -2.81 36.70 -5.92
C CYS A 935 -2.93 36.51 -7.43
N THR A 936 -3.77 37.33 -8.05
CA THR A 936 -3.75 37.51 -9.51
C THR A 936 -2.60 38.41 -9.93
N ASN A 937 -2.41 38.59 -11.23
CA ASN A 937 -1.48 39.60 -11.78
C ASN A 937 -1.91 41.05 -11.47
N ARG A 938 -3.13 41.27 -10.94
CA ARG A 938 -3.63 42.59 -10.55
C ARG A 938 -3.50 42.80 -9.02
N PRO A 939 -2.73 43.82 -8.57
CA PRO A 939 -2.58 44.11 -7.14
C PRO A 939 -3.93 44.34 -6.43
N GLY A 940 -4.09 43.74 -5.26
CA GLY A 940 -5.31 43.82 -4.45
C GLY A 940 -6.46 42.92 -4.94
N VAL A 941 -6.25 42.11 -5.98
CA VAL A 941 -7.24 41.14 -6.47
C VAL A 941 -6.73 39.71 -6.27
N PHE A 942 -7.54 38.93 -5.57
CA PHE A 942 -7.28 37.53 -5.23
C PHE A 942 -8.34 36.65 -5.89
N ALA A 943 -8.00 35.40 -6.22
CA ALA A 943 -8.97 34.44 -6.72
C ALA A 943 -8.78 33.06 -6.06
N GLY A 944 -9.87 32.32 -5.85
CA GLY A 944 -9.81 31.02 -5.17
C GLY A 944 -11.06 30.16 -5.36
N GLY A 945 -11.02 28.94 -4.84
CA GLY A 945 -12.03 27.93 -5.10
C GLY A 945 -11.97 27.41 -6.54
N ASP A 946 -13.11 26.97 -7.07
CA ASP A 946 -13.17 26.36 -8.40
C ASP A 946 -12.72 27.29 -9.54
N LEU A 947 -12.79 28.62 -9.34
CA LEU A 947 -12.29 29.60 -10.30
C LEU A 947 -10.78 29.44 -10.59
N VAL A 948 -10.01 28.88 -9.66
CA VAL A 948 -8.57 28.68 -9.83
C VAL A 948 -8.24 27.23 -10.15
N THR A 949 -8.81 26.29 -9.39
CA THR A 949 -8.45 24.87 -9.48
C THR A 949 -9.29 24.09 -10.48
N GLY A 950 -10.37 24.68 -11.00
CA GLY A 950 -11.46 23.94 -11.64
C GLY A 950 -12.34 23.24 -10.61
N PRO A 951 -13.35 22.45 -11.04
CA PRO A 951 -14.28 21.77 -10.13
C PRO A 951 -13.54 20.91 -9.12
N ASN A 952 -13.72 21.20 -7.83
CA ASN A 952 -13.06 20.48 -6.75
C ASN A 952 -14.02 20.16 -5.59
N THR A 953 -13.52 19.58 -4.51
CA THR A 953 -14.31 19.21 -3.34
C THR A 953 -14.70 20.44 -2.52
N ILE A 954 -15.80 20.33 -1.78
CA ILE A 954 -16.27 21.43 -0.93
C ILE A 954 -15.25 21.86 0.12
N VAL A 955 -14.48 20.93 0.69
CA VAL A 955 -13.49 21.23 1.72
C VAL A 955 -12.32 22.02 1.15
N GLU A 956 -11.93 21.80 -0.11
CA GLU A 956 -10.93 22.60 -0.81
C GLU A 956 -11.44 24.02 -1.08
N ALA A 957 -12.71 24.17 -1.45
CA ALA A 957 -13.30 25.50 -1.65
C ALA A 957 -13.31 26.32 -0.35
N ILE A 958 -13.69 25.70 0.78
CA ILE A 958 -13.66 26.34 2.11
C ILE A 958 -12.20 26.67 2.49
N ALA A 959 -11.24 25.76 2.27
CA ALA A 959 -9.82 26.00 2.53
C ALA A 959 -9.27 27.18 1.72
N ALA A 960 -9.65 27.31 0.45
CA ALA A 960 -9.28 28.44 -0.40
C ALA A 960 -9.83 29.77 0.14
N GLY A 961 -11.07 29.79 0.65
CA GLY A 961 -11.64 30.97 1.31
C GLY A 961 -10.87 31.37 2.58
N LYS A 962 -10.50 30.39 3.42
CA LYS A 962 -9.69 30.62 4.62
C LYS A 962 -8.31 31.18 4.27
N LYS A 963 -7.66 30.59 3.26
CA LYS A 963 -6.36 31.06 2.75
C LYS A 963 -6.45 32.50 2.19
N ALA A 964 -7.46 32.79 1.38
CA ALA A 964 -7.68 34.12 0.83
C ALA A 964 -7.84 35.17 1.95
N SER A 965 -8.57 34.85 3.02
CA SER A 965 -8.72 35.78 4.16
C SER A 965 -7.38 36.18 4.80
N VAL A 966 -6.45 35.23 4.94
CA VAL A 966 -5.10 35.48 5.50
C VAL A 966 -4.26 36.33 4.55
N MET A 967 -4.31 36.04 3.25
CA MET A 967 -3.53 36.76 2.25
C MET A 967 -4.02 38.20 2.06
N ILE A 968 -5.34 38.40 2.11
CA ILE A 968 -5.96 39.73 2.07
C ILE A 968 -5.57 40.55 3.32
N ASP A 969 -5.61 39.94 4.51
CA ASP A 969 -5.19 40.60 5.76
C ASP A 969 -3.72 41.06 5.69
N ARG A 970 -2.82 40.19 5.25
CA ARG A 970 -1.40 40.51 5.04
C ARG A 970 -1.19 41.62 4.02
N TYR A 971 -1.90 41.54 2.89
CA TYR A 971 -1.84 42.57 1.83
C TYR A 971 -2.22 43.95 2.35
N ILE A 972 -3.29 44.04 3.14
CA ILE A 972 -3.76 45.32 3.69
C ILE A 972 -2.80 45.87 4.74
N LYS A 973 -2.15 44.99 5.52
CA LYS A 973 -1.12 45.38 6.50
C LYS A 973 0.23 45.75 5.87
N GLY A 974 0.43 45.47 4.58
CA GLY A 974 1.71 45.64 3.90
C GLY A 974 2.76 44.62 4.33
N GLU A 975 2.32 43.46 4.83
CA GLU A 975 3.19 42.33 5.20
C GLU A 975 3.57 41.51 3.96
N GLU A 976 4.65 40.72 4.07
CA GLU A 976 5.03 39.79 3.00
C GLU A 976 3.89 38.78 2.74
N LEU A 977 3.53 38.63 1.46
CA LEU A 977 2.53 37.68 0.99
C LEU A 977 3.11 36.27 0.97
N LYS A 978 3.45 35.77 2.14
CA LYS A 978 3.98 34.43 2.33
C LYS A 978 3.55 33.91 3.69
N GLN A 979 2.85 32.79 3.71
CA GLN A 979 2.49 32.12 4.96
C GLN A 979 3.34 30.85 5.09
N PRO A 980 4.34 30.82 5.99
CA PRO A 980 5.03 29.58 6.31
C PRO A 980 4.01 28.54 6.79
N ARG A 981 4.08 27.31 6.27
CA ARG A 981 3.31 26.21 6.83
C ARG A 981 3.83 25.92 8.23
N THR A 982 2.96 26.07 9.22
CA THR A 982 3.21 25.65 10.60
C THR A 982 2.54 24.31 10.83
N VAL A 983 3.33 23.31 11.23
CA VAL A 983 2.77 22.03 11.68
C VAL A 983 1.99 22.29 12.98
N ARG A 984 0.72 21.91 13.01
CA ARG A 984 -0.12 21.97 14.22
C ARG A 984 -0.23 20.57 14.80
N LEU A 985 0.55 20.31 15.85
CA LEU A 985 0.49 19.05 16.59
C LEU A 985 -0.70 19.08 17.57
N PRO A 986 -1.27 17.91 17.91
CA PRO A 986 -2.27 17.81 18.98
C PRO A 986 -1.71 18.36 20.30
N ASP A 987 -2.44 19.29 20.90
CA ASP A 987 -2.05 20.02 22.12
C ASP A 987 -3.04 19.84 23.29
N LYS A 988 -4.26 19.35 23.03
CA LYS A 988 -5.30 19.13 24.06
C LYS A 988 -5.38 17.66 24.46
N TYR A 989 -5.05 17.36 25.70
CA TYR A 989 -5.24 16.03 26.26
C TYR A 989 -6.71 15.76 26.59
N ILE A 990 -7.24 14.62 26.11
CA ILE A 990 -8.55 14.09 26.47
C ILE A 990 -8.36 12.67 26.99
N GLU A 991 -8.76 12.42 28.23
CA GLU A 991 -8.54 11.12 28.87
C GLU A 991 -9.31 10.00 28.15
N PRO A 992 -8.63 8.90 27.74
CA PRO A 992 -9.28 7.74 27.13
C PRO A 992 -10.22 7.02 28.10
N ILE A 993 -11.27 6.40 27.57
CA ILE A 993 -12.22 5.61 28.35
C ILE A 993 -11.67 4.20 28.57
N GLU A 994 -11.87 3.65 29.76
CA GLU A 994 -11.54 2.26 30.08
C GLU A 994 -12.24 1.27 29.14
N GLY A 995 -11.54 0.24 28.68
CA GLY A 995 -12.08 -0.77 27.77
C GLY A 995 -12.13 -0.36 26.28
N SER A 996 -11.79 0.88 25.92
CA SER A 996 -11.74 1.33 24.51
C SER A 996 -10.80 0.48 23.63
N ALA A 997 -9.70 -0.01 24.19
CA ALA A 997 -8.75 -0.87 23.50
C ALA A 997 -9.36 -2.21 23.04
N GLU A 998 -10.36 -2.75 23.77
CA GLU A 998 -11.05 -4.00 23.40
C GLU A 998 -11.94 -3.80 22.16
N LEU A 999 -12.40 -2.57 21.92
CA LEU A 999 -13.26 -2.22 20.78
C LEU A 999 -12.48 -1.85 19.52
N ALA A 1000 -11.18 -1.56 19.62
CA ALA A 1000 -10.33 -1.17 18.48
C ALA A 1000 -10.31 -2.19 17.33
N GLY A 1001 -10.55 -3.48 17.63
CA GLY A 1001 -10.63 -4.56 16.64
C GLY A 1001 -12.02 -4.84 16.07
N THR A 1002 -13.04 -4.04 16.42
CA THR A 1002 -14.41 -4.23 15.91
C THR A 1002 -14.56 -3.68 14.49
N ALA A 1003 -15.54 -4.21 13.75
CA ALA A 1003 -15.85 -3.76 12.40
C ALA A 1003 -16.38 -2.31 12.39
N ARG A 1004 -16.06 -1.58 11.32
CA ARG A 1004 -16.58 -0.22 11.10
C ARG A 1004 -18.10 -0.20 11.05
N VAL A 1005 -18.71 0.82 11.65
CA VAL A 1005 -20.15 1.04 11.52
C VAL A 1005 -20.51 1.56 10.12
N ASP A 1006 -21.51 0.93 9.49
CA ASP A 1006 -22.11 1.43 8.26
C ASP A 1006 -23.05 2.60 8.56
N THR A 1007 -23.02 3.64 7.72
CA THR A 1007 -23.95 4.76 7.87
C THR A 1007 -25.38 4.29 7.51
N PRO A 1008 -26.37 4.45 8.40
CA PRO A 1008 -27.74 4.01 8.11
C PRO A 1008 -28.31 4.77 6.90
N ARG A 1009 -29.02 4.05 6.03
CA ARG A 1009 -29.64 4.60 4.81
C ARG A 1009 -31.09 4.19 4.70
N ALA A 1010 -31.90 5.09 4.14
CA ALA A 1010 -33.27 4.77 3.78
C ALA A 1010 -33.33 3.63 2.76
N SER A 1011 -34.38 2.81 2.84
CA SER A 1011 -34.58 1.69 1.92
C SER A 1011 -34.64 2.16 0.47
N VAL A 1012 -34.24 1.30 -0.47
CA VAL A 1012 -34.29 1.60 -1.91
C VAL A 1012 -35.67 2.09 -2.34
N GLN A 1013 -36.74 1.44 -1.83
CA GLN A 1013 -38.11 1.83 -2.12
C GLN A 1013 -38.46 3.22 -1.61
N TRP A 1014 -37.93 3.63 -0.45
CA TRP A 1014 -38.13 4.97 0.09
C TRP A 1014 -37.36 6.02 -0.72
N ARG A 1015 -36.09 5.73 -1.05
CA ARG A 1015 -35.23 6.65 -1.81
C ARG A 1015 -35.83 7.08 -3.16
N LYS A 1016 -36.62 6.20 -3.79
CA LYS A 1016 -37.32 6.47 -5.06
C LYS A 1016 -38.58 7.33 -4.93
N ARG A 1017 -39.19 7.44 -3.73
CA ARG A 1017 -40.48 8.12 -3.53
C ARG A 1017 -40.38 9.63 -3.43
N GLY A 1018 -39.17 10.19 -3.33
CA GLY A 1018 -38.98 11.63 -3.24
C GLY A 1018 -37.54 12.04 -3.02
N PHE A 1019 -37.38 13.30 -2.60
CA PHE A 1019 -36.10 13.98 -2.44
C PHE A 1019 -35.76 14.26 -0.96
N ALA A 1020 -36.37 13.52 -0.04
CA ALA A 1020 -36.01 13.51 1.37
C ALA A 1020 -34.59 12.96 1.55
N GLU A 1021 -33.94 13.38 2.63
CA GLU A 1021 -32.56 12.96 2.93
C GLU A 1021 -32.43 11.43 3.02
N VAL A 1022 -31.44 10.86 2.33
CA VAL A 1022 -31.31 9.39 2.18
C VAL A 1022 -30.44 8.73 3.23
N GLU A 1023 -29.37 9.40 3.66
CA GLU A 1023 -28.51 8.92 4.74
C GLU A 1023 -29.07 9.44 6.07
N MET A 1024 -28.92 8.69 7.16
CA MET A 1024 -29.38 9.06 8.50
C MET A 1024 -28.21 9.16 9.48
N SER A 1025 -28.43 9.86 10.58
CA SER A 1025 -27.47 9.97 11.69
C SER A 1025 -27.33 8.63 12.44
N LEU A 1026 -26.14 8.36 12.99
CA LEU A 1026 -25.90 7.19 13.84
C LEU A 1026 -26.74 7.24 15.13
N SER A 1027 -27.03 6.08 15.70
CA SER A 1027 -27.50 5.99 17.10
C SER A 1027 -26.39 6.44 18.06
N VAL A 1028 -26.75 6.72 19.32
CA VAL A 1028 -25.77 7.05 20.36
C VAL A 1028 -24.84 5.86 20.60
N GLU A 1029 -25.37 4.64 20.69
CA GLU A 1029 -24.56 3.44 20.91
C GLU A 1029 -23.60 3.19 19.74
N GLU A 1030 -24.07 3.37 18.50
CA GLU A 1030 -23.28 3.22 17.28
C GLU A 1030 -22.14 4.24 17.20
N ALA A 1031 -22.43 5.51 17.47
CA ALA A 1031 -21.45 6.59 17.44
C ALA A 1031 -20.38 6.43 18.53
N THR A 1032 -20.80 6.10 19.77
CA THR A 1032 -19.86 5.87 20.87
C THR A 1032 -18.96 4.67 20.59
N ARG A 1033 -19.52 3.55 20.11
CA ARG A 1033 -18.73 2.36 19.73
C ARG A 1033 -17.71 2.69 18.63
N GLU A 1034 -18.15 3.37 17.58
CA GLU A 1034 -17.28 3.77 16.47
C GLU A 1034 -16.18 4.75 16.91
N ALA A 1035 -16.50 5.70 17.80
CA ALA A 1035 -15.51 6.61 18.36
C ALA A 1035 -14.46 5.88 19.22
N CYS A 1036 -14.87 4.88 19.99
CA CYS A 1036 -13.96 4.04 20.80
C CYS A 1036 -13.02 3.16 19.97
N ARG A 1037 -13.27 2.97 18.66
CA ARG A 1037 -12.32 2.27 17.76
C ARG A 1037 -11.07 3.10 17.47
N CYS A 1038 -11.12 4.42 17.70
CA CYS A 1038 -10.02 5.32 17.39
C CYS A 1038 -8.74 4.94 18.17
N MET A 1039 -7.61 4.79 17.46
CA MET A 1039 -6.32 4.47 18.08
C MET A 1039 -5.64 5.65 18.80
N ARG A 1040 -6.33 6.80 18.93
CA ARG A 1040 -5.90 7.97 19.69
C ARG A 1040 -4.45 8.41 19.41
N CYS A 1041 -4.15 8.66 18.14
CA CYS A 1041 -2.82 9.10 17.67
C CYS A 1041 -2.36 10.43 18.30
N ASP A 1042 -3.30 11.20 18.85
CA ASP A 1042 -3.06 12.43 19.60
C ASP A 1042 -2.29 12.21 20.91
N LEU A 1043 -2.49 11.06 21.57
CA LEU A 1043 -1.89 10.80 22.88
C LEU A 1043 -0.36 10.76 22.87
N GLU A 1044 0.26 10.45 21.73
CA GLU A 1044 1.71 10.47 21.56
C GLU A 1044 2.30 11.88 21.79
N PHE A 1045 1.49 12.93 21.58
CA PHE A 1045 1.88 14.33 21.74
C PHE A 1045 1.33 14.93 23.02
N THR A 1046 0.08 14.62 23.38
CA THR A 1046 -0.60 15.30 24.49
C THR A 1046 -0.29 14.69 25.85
N LYS A 1047 -0.01 13.38 25.93
CA LYS A 1047 0.19 12.68 27.20
C LYS A 1047 1.51 13.06 27.90
N PRO A 1048 2.67 13.10 27.22
CA PRO A 1048 3.93 13.49 27.85
C PRO A 1048 3.87 14.87 28.49
N HIS A 1049 3.23 15.85 27.83
CA HIS A 1049 3.08 17.20 28.38
C HIS A 1049 2.27 17.25 29.68
N VAL A 1050 1.23 16.42 29.81
CA VAL A 1050 0.46 16.33 31.06
C VAL A 1050 1.27 15.66 32.18
N GLU A 1051 2.05 14.62 31.85
CA GLU A 1051 2.94 13.97 32.82
C GLU A 1051 4.04 14.95 33.31
N GLU A 1052 4.66 15.72 32.39
CA GLU A 1052 5.62 16.77 32.70
C GLU A 1052 4.99 17.88 33.58
N GLU A 1053 3.81 18.40 33.22
CA GLU A 1053 3.10 19.41 34.04
C GLU A 1053 2.72 18.89 35.43
N MET A 1054 2.36 17.62 35.56
CA MET A 1054 2.05 16.99 36.85
C MET A 1054 3.31 16.81 37.71
N GLU A 1055 4.43 16.42 37.10
CA GLU A 1055 5.72 16.35 37.78
C GLU A 1055 6.19 17.73 38.24
N GLU A 1056 6.10 18.77 37.40
CA GLU A 1056 6.43 20.15 37.76
C GLU A 1056 5.54 20.67 38.91
N LYS A 1057 4.23 20.40 38.87
CA LYS A 1057 3.31 20.75 39.98
C LYS A 1057 3.61 19.99 41.25
N ALA A 1058 4.01 18.72 41.17
CA ALA A 1058 4.41 17.93 42.34
C ALA A 1058 5.74 18.42 42.94
N LEU A 1059 6.70 18.82 42.10
CA LEU A 1059 7.95 19.44 42.51
C LEU A 1059 7.72 20.81 43.16
N ALA A 1060 6.86 21.65 42.58
CA ALA A 1060 6.49 22.95 43.14
C ALA A 1060 5.71 22.82 44.47
N ALA A 1061 4.84 21.81 44.61
CA ALA A 1061 4.14 21.52 45.86
C ALA A 1061 5.05 20.89 46.93
N GLY A 1062 6.15 20.25 46.54
CA GLY A 1062 7.17 19.73 47.44
C GLY A 1062 8.03 20.82 48.09
N ASP A 1063 8.28 21.94 47.39
CA ASP A 1063 9.08 23.08 47.86
C ASP A 1063 8.33 23.99 48.85
N GLU A 1064 7.00 23.90 48.95
CA GLU A 1064 6.22 24.60 50.00
C GLU A 1064 6.20 23.83 51.34
N SER A 1065 6.86 22.68 51.42
CA SER A 1065 6.93 21.83 52.62
C SER A 1065 8.34 21.63 53.19
N ALA A 1066 9.31 22.44 52.77
CA ALA A 1066 10.71 22.45 53.27
C ALA A 1066 11.03 23.67 54.16
#